data_AF-A0A8J4WJZ6-F1
#
_entry.id   AF-A0A8J4WJZ6-F1
#
_cell.length_a   1.000
_cell.length_b   1.000
_cell.length_c   1.000
_cell.angle_alpha   90.00
_cell.angle_beta   90.00
_cell.angle_gamma   90.00
#
_symmetry.space_group_name_H-M   'P 1'
#
loop_
_entity.id
_entity.type
_entity.pdbx_description
1 polymer ?
#
loop_
_entity_poly.entity_id
_entity_poly.type
_entity_poly.pdbx_seq_one_letter_code
_entity_poly.pdbx_strand_id
1 'polypeptide(L)'
;MAYFCEKKDNIPTLEDVCVRFVCKNLNFLTFVDGPEHELRRRWRFPYPNFRISPQPAQKILLQLCKRNALDDERMSLFSSDSLNLISPVIKEANVSPASLRVLKEFRLSNLSAMNLPNVNLNSIIGCLGEWTVHNLISLNVTGTSIMCETNLPILVVLGRFKNLQVLNVSRTEFTTSNLQIVADDLSNLQHLNISRTRVTDISPLLAIRDRLTGLIMHRLELEHREDVEKLLWNIVQLHQLRTLDVSDRPQPAVGGFAAVSRLCSATALPHLVHLDLSGNPFGLRLEDARVLVANHPKLVFVGFASWLSNHEHELEGIHKLSLKYPGITMLGDRGDQLLLNTLTRNKDRAIYLQNALHSIFEATSNRESLKPDLLQAVLRVMRLHLRRMEMILAGTAVIYNLTRSEQSGQLPLELLNRAVRMTLTAMEKFPKNRQLQKNCFLTLCSDTVLYRATFNCSQCCELVFNNLIAFDDVHMKRMGVAIISILAAEISTAGLSELAKDRRRIQCLLMYVAEKCLLDSDQNELEPMMPEYFSLLRFRPEGAPIFDTTLRFTLSALWNLTDECPEACLGFVQEGGLQIYEKVLKRFADQEEEIKNHVYTKCLGLLNNVAEVEETRNTLLVDSLMDFFFKMLRHPNIQISYFAAGIIAHLSCLKDEVWHSALQSSKESYIKILGQSVCSWKPPQSEMVAYRSFEPFEKVVLHPESRLEVHLWAVWAIHHILTRKEARYVPTLCHCERLLNFLRYVVSVDETVLCANCLQRQTSTSSPQDSPEEEQSMAMHFSAVESDSTNHSCSYSANLSQSPRSGSTFAIGSTNFSGSVLPGSAGDGFPLKSESDTIELCKRERLHGGPAPRIGLTSHSEPVGQTTAGVFAFAGPDSAQLACARLIRSLAFEIVASVDRTLSDQPTANSLDVITLPS
;
A
#
# COMPACT_ATOMS: atom_id res chain seq x y z
N MET A 1 29.51 -14.79 25.29
CA MET A 1 28.14 -14.66 25.89
C MET A 1 27.28 -13.49 25.37
N ALA A 2 27.70 -12.65 24.41
CA ALA A 2 26.85 -11.57 23.86
C ALA A 2 25.91 -11.99 22.70
N TYR A 3 25.81 -13.29 22.37
CA TYR A 3 25.06 -13.78 21.20
C TYR A 3 23.55 -13.97 21.44
N PHE A 4 23.07 -13.88 22.69
CA PHE A 4 21.69 -14.22 23.07
C PHE A 4 20.99 -13.13 23.90
N CYS A 5 21.15 -11.86 23.53
CA CYS A 5 20.32 -10.82 24.13
C CYS A 5 19.01 -10.65 23.35
N GLU A 6 17.93 -11.25 23.86
CA GLU A 6 16.55 -10.93 23.48
C GLU A 6 16.31 -9.44 23.76
N LYS A 7 16.29 -8.64 22.70
CA LYS A 7 15.79 -7.27 22.79
C LYS A 7 14.26 -7.32 22.83
N LYS A 8 13.68 -7.22 24.02
CA LYS A 8 12.36 -6.60 24.19
C LYS A 8 12.43 -5.19 23.59
N ASP A 9 11.37 -4.75 22.93
CA ASP A 9 11.25 -3.43 22.31
C ASP A 9 11.34 -2.33 23.38
N ASN A 10 12.56 -1.99 23.79
CA ASN A 10 12.82 -0.87 24.67
C ASN A 10 12.76 0.43 23.86
N ILE A 11 12.03 1.41 24.40
CA ILE A 11 12.12 2.82 24.02
C ILE A 11 13.61 3.16 23.84
N PRO A 12 14.01 3.74 22.70
CA PRO A 12 15.41 4.02 22.45
C PRO A 12 15.96 4.97 23.52
N THR A 13 17.10 4.58 24.10
CA THR A 13 17.76 5.41 25.13
C THR A 13 18.13 6.77 24.55
N LEU A 14 18.28 7.80 25.41
CA LEU A 14 18.78 9.11 25.00
C LEU A 14 20.10 8.97 24.23
N GLU A 15 20.99 8.09 24.69
CA GLU A 15 22.24 7.76 24.00
C GLU A 15 21.98 7.25 22.56
N ASP A 16 21.01 6.34 22.35
CA ASP A 16 20.67 5.83 21.01
C ASP A 16 20.06 6.91 20.10
N VAL A 17 19.35 7.89 20.68
CA VAL A 17 18.83 9.06 19.95
C VAL A 17 19.99 9.96 19.53
N CYS A 18 20.89 10.30 20.47
CA CYS A 18 22.07 11.11 20.22
C CYS A 18 22.99 10.48 19.17
N VAL A 19 23.29 9.18 19.28
CA VAL A 19 24.10 8.46 18.27
C VAL A 19 23.43 8.54 16.89
N ARG A 20 22.11 8.34 16.81
CA ARG A 20 21.40 8.43 15.52
C ARG A 20 21.47 9.83 14.92
N PHE A 21 21.40 10.87 15.76
CA PHE A 21 21.55 12.27 15.36
C PHE A 21 22.98 12.56 14.87
N VAL A 22 24.00 12.17 15.64
CA VAL A 22 25.41 12.34 15.27
C VAL A 22 25.70 11.69 13.91
N CYS A 23 25.30 10.42 13.73
CA CYS A 23 25.52 9.72 12.46
C CYS A 23 24.72 10.29 11.28
N LYS A 24 23.62 11.04 11.52
CA LYS A 24 22.86 11.72 10.45
C LYS A 24 23.50 13.06 10.07
N ASN A 25 24.16 13.72 11.02
CA ASN A 25 24.71 15.06 10.86
C ASN A 25 26.24 15.06 10.85
N LEU A 26 26.87 13.95 10.46
CA LEU A 26 28.32 13.76 10.55
C LEU A 26 29.09 14.87 9.81
N ASN A 27 28.60 15.31 8.65
CA ASN A 27 29.23 16.38 7.86
C ASN A 27 29.29 17.73 8.56
N PHE A 28 28.31 18.05 9.42
CA PHE A 28 28.31 19.29 10.20
C PHE A 28 29.22 19.19 11.42
N LEU A 29 29.29 18.00 12.02
CA LEU A 29 30.05 17.70 13.23
C LEU A 29 31.52 17.33 12.96
N THR A 30 31.95 17.35 11.70
CA THR A 30 33.31 16.99 11.29
C THR A 30 33.85 17.97 10.25
N PHE A 31 35.16 17.96 10.06
CA PHE A 31 35.86 18.69 8.99
C PHE A 31 36.95 17.81 8.40
N VAL A 32 37.37 18.12 7.19
CA VAL A 32 38.50 17.46 6.54
C VAL A 32 39.75 18.30 6.78
N ASP A 33 40.82 17.63 7.17
CA ASP A 33 42.12 18.20 7.54
C ASP A 33 43.24 17.40 6.85
N GLY A 34 44.28 18.08 6.38
CA GLY A 34 45.44 17.48 5.69
C GLY A 34 45.60 17.84 4.20
N PRO A 35 46.75 17.49 3.61
CA PRO A 35 47.03 17.70 2.17
C PRO A 35 46.17 16.79 1.29
N GLU A 36 45.98 17.14 0.01
CA GLU A 36 45.08 16.44 -0.94
C GLU A 36 45.28 14.91 -1.02
N HIS A 37 46.49 14.42 -0.72
CA HIS A 37 46.83 13.00 -0.76
C HIS A 37 46.70 12.26 0.59
N GLU A 38 46.43 12.95 1.70
CA GLU A 38 46.19 12.38 3.05
C GLU A 38 45.03 13.07 3.77
N LEU A 39 43.92 13.31 3.07
CA LEU A 39 42.73 13.92 3.67
C LEU A 39 42.19 13.03 4.82
N ARG A 40 42.20 13.56 6.04
CA ARG A 40 41.64 12.90 7.23
C ARG A 40 40.45 13.70 7.76
N ARG A 41 39.39 12.99 8.12
CA ARG A 41 38.21 13.60 8.72
C ARG A 41 38.36 13.64 10.23
N ARG A 42 38.17 14.82 10.82
CA ARG A 42 38.30 15.08 12.27
C ARG A 42 37.00 15.62 12.87
N TRP A 43 36.80 15.39 14.16
CA TRP A 43 35.64 15.88 14.89
C TRP A 43 35.72 17.38 15.15
N ARG A 44 34.59 18.09 15.01
CA ARG A 44 34.40 19.44 15.53
C ARG A 44 33.87 19.36 16.95
N PHE A 45 34.77 19.37 17.93
CA PHE A 45 34.38 19.38 19.32
C PHE A 45 34.17 20.79 19.87
N PRO A 46 33.24 20.96 20.83
CA PRO A 46 32.94 22.27 21.41
C PRO A 46 34.08 22.87 22.23
N TYR A 47 35.03 22.05 22.72
CA TYR A 47 36.18 22.53 23.49
C TYR A 47 37.40 21.60 23.32
N PRO A 48 38.62 22.13 23.53
CA PRO A 48 39.85 21.33 23.55
C PRO A 48 39.77 20.20 24.57
N ASN A 49 40.29 19.03 24.23
CA ASN A 49 40.31 17.80 25.05
C ASN A 49 38.97 17.06 25.23
N PHE A 50 37.89 17.47 24.56
CA PHE A 50 36.68 16.64 24.54
C PHE A 50 36.96 15.31 23.84
N ARG A 51 36.51 14.21 24.47
CA ARG A 51 36.64 12.86 23.92
C ARG A 51 35.35 12.08 24.04
N ILE A 52 35.02 11.29 23.03
CA ILE A 52 33.86 10.40 23.04
C ILE A 52 34.22 9.14 23.83
N SER A 53 33.42 8.80 24.84
CA SER A 53 33.61 7.60 25.65
C SER A 53 33.37 6.31 24.84
N PRO A 54 33.89 5.15 25.30
CA PRO A 54 33.89 3.92 24.51
C PRO A 54 32.52 3.44 24.02
N GLN A 55 31.50 3.52 24.88
CA GLN A 55 30.17 3.00 24.56
C GLN A 55 29.49 3.80 23.43
N PRO A 56 29.37 5.13 23.49
CA PRO A 56 28.91 5.95 22.37
C PRO A 56 29.78 5.80 21.11
N ALA A 57 31.11 5.77 21.23
CA ALA A 57 32.02 5.63 20.09
C ALA A 57 31.75 4.32 19.31
N GLN A 58 31.62 3.20 20.01
CA GLN A 58 31.27 1.91 19.42
C GLN A 58 29.88 1.91 18.77
N LYS A 59 28.89 2.59 19.38
CA LYS A 59 27.55 2.72 18.80
C LYS A 59 27.56 3.58 17.52
N ILE A 60 28.35 4.66 17.49
CA ILE A 60 28.55 5.48 16.28
C ILE A 60 29.16 4.63 15.17
N LEU A 61 30.26 3.93 15.45
CA LEU A 61 30.91 3.02 14.50
C LEU A 61 29.92 2.00 13.91
N LEU A 62 29.18 1.31 14.78
CA LEU A 62 28.19 0.32 14.35
C LEU A 62 27.04 0.93 13.55
N GLN A 63 26.59 2.16 13.87
CA GLN A 63 25.54 2.84 13.10
C GLN A 63 26.02 3.29 11.72
N LEU A 64 27.28 3.71 11.59
CA LEU A 64 27.88 3.99 10.28
C LEU A 64 27.95 2.72 9.42
N CYS A 65 28.39 1.59 10.00
CA CYS A 65 28.35 0.28 9.32
C CYS A 65 26.93 -0.08 8.86
N LYS A 66 25.92 0.05 9.73
CA LYS A 66 24.51 -0.25 9.39
C LYS A 66 23.91 0.62 8.28
N ARG A 67 24.51 1.79 8.04
CA ARG A 67 24.09 2.73 6.99
C ARG A 67 24.93 2.59 5.71
N ASN A 68 25.85 1.62 5.65
CA ASN A 68 26.85 1.49 4.59
C ASN A 68 27.61 2.80 4.37
N ALA A 69 27.87 3.54 5.45
CA ALA A 69 28.46 4.87 5.41
C ALA A 69 29.85 4.90 6.07
N LEU A 70 30.47 3.74 6.32
CA LEU A 70 31.83 3.65 6.84
C LEU A 70 32.80 3.33 5.68
N ASP A 71 33.75 4.23 5.46
CA ASP A 71 34.83 4.16 4.48
C ASP A 71 36.16 4.62 5.12
N ASP A 72 37.25 4.61 4.36
CA ASP A 72 38.59 5.00 4.85
C ASP A 72 38.62 6.40 5.45
N GLU A 73 37.95 7.36 4.80
CA GLU A 73 37.86 8.74 5.27
C GLU A 73 37.16 8.80 6.64
N ARG A 74 36.00 8.16 6.80
CA ARG A 74 35.27 8.18 8.08
C ARG A 74 35.86 7.25 9.14
N MET A 75 36.66 6.26 8.76
CA MET A 75 37.41 5.45 9.72
C MET A 75 38.47 6.29 10.46
N SER A 76 39.01 7.33 9.81
CA SER A 76 39.96 8.26 10.45
C SER A 76 39.39 9.06 11.63
N LEU A 77 38.05 9.15 11.76
CA LEU A 77 37.37 9.75 12.92
C LEU A 77 37.56 8.96 14.21
N PHE A 78 37.98 7.70 14.12
CA PHE A 78 38.15 6.80 15.24
C PHE A 78 39.60 6.73 15.70
N SER A 79 40.26 7.88 15.89
CA SER A 79 41.59 7.95 16.50
C SER A 79 41.53 8.09 18.03
N SER A 80 42.61 7.67 18.69
CA SER A 80 42.78 7.76 20.14
C SER A 80 42.79 9.19 20.67
N ASP A 81 42.99 10.18 19.80
CA ASP A 81 42.91 11.61 20.16
C ASP A 81 41.47 12.05 20.44
N SER A 82 40.52 11.49 19.70
CA SER A 82 39.12 11.93 19.68
C SER A 82 38.19 11.03 20.51
N LEU A 83 38.52 9.75 20.63
CA LEU A 83 37.66 8.78 21.29
C LEU A 83 38.44 7.57 21.82
N ASN A 84 37.74 6.64 22.46
CA ASN A 84 38.31 5.37 22.91
C ASN A 84 37.46 4.20 22.39
N LEU A 85 38.09 3.05 22.09
CA LEU A 85 37.43 1.83 21.64
C LEU A 85 37.90 0.64 22.49
N ILE A 86 36.96 -0.20 22.92
CA ILE A 86 37.24 -1.41 23.71
C ILE A 86 36.76 -2.68 22.99
N SER A 87 35.64 -2.58 22.28
CA SER A 87 34.95 -3.67 21.59
C SER A 87 34.34 -3.22 20.26
N PRO A 88 35.15 -2.74 19.30
CA PRO A 88 34.67 -2.27 18.01
C PRO A 88 34.02 -3.38 17.17
N VAL A 89 32.97 -3.00 16.44
CA VAL A 89 32.27 -3.84 15.47
C VAL A 89 32.28 -3.15 14.12
N ILE A 90 33.10 -3.66 13.21
CA ILE A 90 33.25 -3.21 11.83
C ILE A 90 32.66 -4.30 10.95
N LYS A 91 31.62 -3.99 10.18
CA LYS A 91 30.92 -4.99 9.37
C LYS A 91 30.44 -4.40 8.06
N GLU A 92 30.53 -5.18 6.99
CA GLU A 92 29.99 -4.83 5.66
C GLU A 92 30.48 -3.44 5.20
N ALA A 93 31.75 -3.11 5.48
CA ALA A 93 32.32 -1.79 5.28
C ALA A 93 33.42 -1.83 4.21
N ASN A 94 33.53 -0.76 3.42
CA ASN A 94 34.56 -0.62 2.39
C ASN A 94 35.77 0.11 2.98
N VAL A 95 36.51 -0.59 3.83
CA VAL A 95 37.73 -0.08 4.49
C VAL A 95 38.95 -0.84 4.00
N SER A 96 40.06 -0.14 3.83
CA SER A 96 41.36 -0.70 3.48
C SER A 96 42.15 -1.12 4.72
N PRO A 97 43.16 -1.99 4.57
CA PRO A 97 44.11 -2.27 5.64
C PRO A 97 44.81 -1.03 6.19
N ALA A 98 44.99 0.03 5.37
CA ALA A 98 45.65 1.25 5.80
C ALA A 98 44.81 2.02 6.82
N SER A 99 43.50 2.17 6.57
CA SER A 99 42.61 2.89 7.49
C SER A 99 42.35 2.13 8.79
N LEU A 100 42.37 0.79 8.75
CA LEU A 100 42.24 -0.06 9.95
C LEU A 100 43.44 0.03 10.90
N ARG A 101 44.60 0.58 10.47
CA ARG A 101 45.77 0.74 11.35
C ARG A 101 45.50 1.61 12.57
N VAL A 102 44.46 2.43 12.55
CA VAL A 102 44.01 3.19 13.72
C VAL A 102 43.68 2.29 14.91
N LEU A 103 43.32 1.02 14.67
CA LEU A 103 43.09 0.02 15.72
C LEU A 103 44.34 -0.27 16.57
N LYS A 104 45.56 0.04 16.08
CA LYS A 104 46.81 -0.08 16.86
C LYS A 104 46.85 0.85 18.06
N GLU A 105 46.14 1.97 17.99
CA GLU A 105 46.13 2.99 19.04
C GLU A 105 45.31 2.56 20.26
N PHE A 106 44.50 1.50 20.13
CA PHE A 106 43.56 1.07 21.17
C PHE A 106 43.94 -0.25 21.83
N ARG A 107 43.54 -0.37 23.09
CA ARG A 107 43.64 -1.59 23.91
C ARG A 107 42.32 -2.36 23.84
N LEU A 108 42.15 -3.18 22.81
CA LEU A 108 40.88 -3.87 22.53
C LEU A 108 40.76 -5.16 23.34
N SER A 109 39.60 -5.38 23.96
CA SER A 109 39.26 -6.68 24.56
C SER A 109 38.48 -7.57 23.61
N ASN A 110 37.72 -6.99 22.68
CA ASN A 110 36.94 -7.71 21.68
C ASN A 110 37.08 -7.03 20.31
N LEU A 111 37.08 -7.81 19.24
CA LEU A 111 37.07 -7.29 17.88
C LEU A 111 36.12 -8.09 17.00
N SER A 112 35.22 -7.40 16.32
CA SER A 112 34.42 -7.98 15.23
C SER A 112 34.71 -7.24 13.93
N ALA A 113 35.29 -7.95 12.96
CA ALA A 113 35.65 -7.46 11.63
C ALA A 113 35.03 -8.42 10.58
N MET A 114 33.79 -8.14 10.17
CA MET A 114 32.93 -9.09 9.46
C MET A 114 32.61 -8.66 8.02
N ASN A 115 32.67 -9.60 7.07
CA ASN A 115 32.37 -9.36 5.65
C ASN A 115 33.12 -8.14 5.07
N LEU A 116 34.43 -8.06 5.29
CA LEU A 116 35.26 -6.97 4.77
C LEU A 116 35.90 -7.41 3.44
N PRO A 117 35.58 -6.77 2.30
CA PRO A 117 35.98 -7.27 0.98
C PRO A 117 37.47 -7.09 0.68
N ASN A 118 38.10 -6.03 1.20
CA ASN A 118 39.48 -5.66 0.88
C ASN A 118 40.49 -6.01 1.99
N VAL A 119 40.04 -6.79 2.98
CA VAL A 119 40.77 -7.06 4.21
C VAL A 119 40.69 -8.55 4.49
N ASN A 120 41.82 -9.16 4.84
CA ASN A 120 41.91 -10.56 5.28
C ASN A 120 42.34 -10.65 6.76
N LEU A 121 42.27 -11.84 7.33
CA LEU A 121 42.65 -12.09 8.73
C LEU A 121 44.06 -11.57 9.05
N ASN A 122 45.05 -11.80 8.19
CA ASN A 122 46.43 -11.36 8.41
C ASN A 122 46.55 -9.84 8.47
N SER A 123 45.88 -9.15 7.54
CA SER A 123 45.86 -7.69 7.52
C SER A 123 45.19 -7.12 8.78
N ILE A 124 44.13 -7.76 9.29
CA ILE A 124 43.49 -7.38 10.56
C ILE A 124 44.51 -7.50 11.70
N ILE A 125 45.17 -8.65 11.83
CA ILE A 125 46.15 -8.88 12.89
C ILE A 125 47.29 -7.86 12.79
N GLY A 126 47.76 -7.57 11.57
CA GLY A 126 48.79 -6.55 11.29
C GLY A 126 48.35 -5.12 11.64
N CYS A 127 47.06 -4.87 11.82
CA CYS A 127 46.48 -3.59 12.24
C CYS A 127 46.25 -3.50 13.76
N LEU A 128 46.62 -4.50 14.54
CA LEU A 128 46.50 -4.49 16.00
C LEU A 128 47.82 -4.13 16.67
N GLY A 129 47.75 -3.47 17.83
CA GLY A 129 48.92 -3.25 18.69
C GLY A 129 49.25 -4.51 19.49
N GLU A 130 50.51 -4.65 19.92
CA GLU A 130 50.99 -5.84 20.67
C GLU A 130 50.16 -6.12 21.93
N TRP A 131 49.76 -5.08 22.67
CA TRP A 131 48.90 -5.24 23.84
C TRP A 131 47.59 -5.96 23.48
N THR A 132 46.95 -5.53 22.39
CA THR A 132 45.69 -6.10 21.91
C THR A 132 45.90 -7.54 21.45
N VAL A 133 46.95 -7.83 20.69
CA VAL A 133 47.26 -9.19 20.24
C VAL A 133 47.39 -10.16 21.43
N HIS A 134 48.03 -9.74 22.52
CA HIS A 134 48.18 -10.59 23.71
C HIS A 134 46.93 -10.67 24.59
N ASN A 135 46.07 -9.65 24.62
CA ASN A 135 44.96 -9.54 25.59
C ASN A 135 43.55 -9.65 24.98
N LEU A 136 43.45 -9.86 23.67
CA LEU A 136 42.16 -10.01 23.01
C LEU A 136 41.43 -11.26 23.54
N ILE A 137 40.19 -11.08 24.00
CA ILE A 137 39.34 -12.13 24.56
C ILE A 137 38.44 -12.71 23.47
N SER A 138 37.92 -11.88 22.57
CA SER A 138 37.03 -12.30 21.48
C SER A 138 37.47 -11.76 20.13
N LEU A 139 37.56 -12.66 19.16
CA LEU A 139 37.81 -12.34 17.75
C LEU A 139 36.70 -12.92 16.88
N ASN A 140 36.07 -12.07 16.09
CA ASN A 140 35.05 -12.45 15.12
C ASN A 140 35.41 -11.93 13.74
N VAL A 141 35.70 -12.85 12.83
CA VAL A 141 36.08 -12.59 11.44
C VAL A 141 35.13 -13.23 10.44
N THR A 142 33.85 -13.38 10.81
CA THR A 142 32.84 -13.99 9.94
C THR A 142 32.82 -13.38 8.55
N GLY A 143 32.90 -14.21 7.52
CA GLY A 143 32.82 -13.78 6.11
C GLY A 143 34.02 -12.96 5.62
N THR A 144 35.09 -12.87 6.42
CA THR A 144 36.34 -12.20 6.04
C THR A 144 37.38 -13.27 5.72
N SER A 145 38.03 -13.16 4.56
CA SER A 145 38.93 -14.23 4.09
C SER A 145 40.08 -14.47 5.05
N ILE A 146 40.42 -15.75 5.25
CA ILE A 146 41.58 -16.17 6.04
C ILE A 146 42.83 -16.41 5.17
N MET A 147 42.71 -16.27 3.86
CA MET A 147 43.77 -16.54 2.88
C MET A 147 44.65 -15.30 2.63
N CYS A 148 45.93 -15.53 2.28
CA CYS A 148 46.90 -14.51 1.85
C CYS A 148 46.86 -14.32 0.32
N GLU A 149 47.42 -13.22 -0.21
CA GLU A 149 47.63 -12.98 -1.65
C GLU A 149 48.37 -14.12 -2.37
N THR A 150 49.19 -14.90 -1.64
CA THR A 150 49.90 -16.08 -2.16
C THR A 150 49.11 -17.39 -2.07
N ASN A 151 47.81 -17.34 -1.72
CA ASN A 151 46.94 -18.50 -1.48
C ASN A 151 47.41 -19.49 -0.39
N LEU A 152 48.41 -19.12 0.42
CA LEU A 152 48.85 -19.91 1.57
C LEU A 152 48.09 -19.47 2.85
N PRO A 153 47.48 -20.40 3.60
CA PRO A 153 46.85 -20.09 4.88
C PRO A 153 47.94 -19.88 5.95
N ILE A 154 48.32 -18.64 6.23
CA ILE A 154 49.29 -18.33 7.29
C ILE A 154 48.54 -18.25 8.64
N LEU A 155 48.06 -19.39 9.14
CA LEU A 155 47.32 -19.46 10.40
C LEU A 155 48.21 -19.51 11.66
N VAL A 156 49.53 -19.62 11.50
CA VAL A 156 50.53 -19.56 12.59
C VAL A 156 50.37 -18.27 13.42
N VAL A 157 49.81 -17.22 12.83
CA VAL A 157 49.62 -15.93 13.50
C VAL A 157 48.48 -15.95 14.51
N LEU A 158 47.46 -16.83 14.36
CA LEU A 158 46.38 -16.94 15.34
C LEU A 158 46.91 -17.39 16.70
N GLY A 159 47.95 -18.22 16.73
CA GLY A 159 48.59 -18.66 17.97
C GLY A 159 49.19 -17.54 18.82
N ARG A 160 49.29 -16.31 18.30
CA ARG A 160 49.70 -15.13 19.08
C ARG A 160 48.65 -14.68 20.09
N PHE A 161 47.37 -14.99 19.87
CA PHE A 161 46.28 -14.57 20.76
C PHE A 161 46.13 -15.49 21.98
N LYS A 162 47.12 -15.45 22.89
CA LYS A 162 47.21 -16.37 24.04
C LYS A 162 46.03 -16.29 25.02
N ASN A 163 45.36 -15.13 25.13
CA ASN A 163 44.20 -14.94 26.00
C ASN A 163 42.84 -15.07 25.27
N LEU A 164 42.83 -15.51 24.01
CA LEU A 164 41.60 -15.64 23.25
C LEU A 164 40.71 -16.75 23.81
N GLN A 165 39.48 -16.39 24.16
CA GLN A 165 38.47 -17.31 24.68
C GLN A 165 37.35 -17.56 23.67
N VAL A 166 37.08 -16.62 22.77
CA VAL A 166 36.01 -16.71 21.77
C VAL A 166 36.57 -16.46 20.38
N LEU A 167 36.40 -17.45 19.50
CA LEU A 167 36.77 -17.35 18.10
C LEU A 167 35.56 -17.64 17.20
N ASN A 168 35.28 -16.72 16.27
CA ASN A 168 34.30 -16.94 15.21
C ASN A 168 34.95 -16.76 13.84
N VAL A 169 35.03 -17.87 13.11
CA VAL A 169 35.58 -17.98 11.75
C VAL A 169 34.52 -18.46 10.75
N SER A 170 33.24 -18.33 11.10
CA SER A 170 32.15 -18.80 10.24
C SER A 170 32.13 -18.11 8.87
N ARG A 171 31.65 -18.81 7.83
CA ARG A 171 31.60 -18.30 6.45
C ARG A 171 32.98 -17.92 5.89
N THR A 172 34.03 -18.64 6.27
CA THR A 172 35.39 -18.46 5.74
C THR A 172 35.91 -19.77 5.17
N GLU A 173 37.09 -19.71 4.56
CA GLU A 173 37.81 -20.82 3.95
C GLU A 173 38.36 -21.86 4.94
N PHE A 174 38.05 -21.72 6.24
CA PHE A 174 38.59 -22.48 7.36
C PHE A 174 38.42 -24.00 7.21
N THR A 175 39.50 -24.75 7.39
CA THR A 175 39.56 -26.21 7.18
C THR A 175 39.89 -26.99 8.45
N THR A 176 39.81 -28.32 8.37
CA THR A 176 40.26 -29.23 9.45
C THR A 176 41.71 -28.98 9.87
N SER A 177 42.63 -28.70 8.93
CA SER A 177 44.02 -28.39 9.27
C SER A 177 44.15 -27.07 10.07
N ASN A 178 43.28 -26.10 9.79
CA ASN A 178 43.23 -24.86 10.56
C ASN A 178 42.69 -25.08 11.97
N LEU A 179 41.72 -26.00 12.12
CA LEU A 179 41.19 -26.40 13.41
C LEU A 179 42.25 -27.04 14.30
N GLN A 180 43.15 -27.84 13.72
CA GLN A 180 44.28 -28.43 14.43
C GLN A 180 45.19 -27.36 15.04
N ILE A 181 45.61 -26.37 14.24
CA ILE A 181 46.42 -25.24 14.72
C ILE A 181 45.72 -24.51 15.86
N VAL A 182 44.41 -24.27 15.74
CA VAL A 182 43.61 -23.63 16.78
C VAL A 182 43.58 -24.44 18.08
N ALA A 183 43.42 -25.77 17.99
CA ALA A 183 43.42 -26.64 19.16
C ALA A 183 44.78 -26.65 19.88
N ASP A 184 45.87 -26.62 19.10
CA ASP A 184 47.24 -26.68 19.61
C ASP A 184 47.69 -25.33 20.22
N ASP A 185 47.42 -24.22 19.54
CA ASP A 185 48.01 -22.92 19.89
C ASP A 185 47.13 -22.03 20.81
N LEU A 186 45.80 -22.21 20.79
CA LEU A 186 44.86 -21.40 21.58
C LEU A 186 44.47 -22.12 22.88
N SER A 187 45.36 -22.01 23.88
CA SER A 187 45.24 -22.68 25.17
C SER A 187 44.04 -22.23 26.02
N ASN A 188 43.49 -21.03 25.80
CA ASN A 188 42.38 -20.48 26.57
C ASN A 188 41.03 -20.48 25.83
N LEU A 189 40.96 -21.09 24.65
CA LEU A 189 39.74 -21.10 23.84
C LEU A 189 38.60 -21.86 24.54
N GLN A 190 37.46 -21.20 24.69
CA GLN A 190 36.24 -21.75 25.33
C GLN A 190 35.04 -21.79 24.38
N HIS A 191 34.98 -20.90 23.38
CA HIS A 191 33.89 -20.81 22.43
C HIS A 191 34.41 -20.74 20.99
N LEU A 192 33.90 -21.62 20.14
CA LEU A 192 34.28 -21.69 18.74
C LEU A 192 33.05 -21.72 17.83
N ASN A 193 33.06 -20.90 16.79
CA ASN A 193 32.08 -20.94 15.71
C ASN A 193 32.78 -21.19 14.36
N ILE A 194 32.51 -22.36 13.80
CA ILE A 194 32.99 -22.85 12.49
C ILE A 194 31.82 -23.07 11.51
N SER A 195 30.70 -22.37 11.71
CA SER A 195 29.54 -22.52 10.83
C SER A 195 29.87 -22.17 9.37
N ARG A 196 29.40 -22.96 8.40
CA ARG A 196 29.63 -22.71 6.97
C ARG A 196 31.11 -22.57 6.62
N THR A 197 31.92 -23.51 7.10
CA THR A 197 33.33 -23.66 6.73
C THR A 197 33.56 -25.05 6.14
N ARG A 198 34.78 -25.30 5.66
CA ARG A 198 35.21 -26.57 5.05
C ARG A 198 35.82 -27.53 6.09
N VAL A 199 35.31 -27.49 7.32
CA VAL A 199 35.73 -28.41 8.38
C VAL A 199 34.93 -29.69 8.22
N THR A 200 35.63 -30.80 8.00
CA THR A 200 35.05 -32.13 7.83
C THR A 200 35.29 -33.05 9.02
N ASP A 201 36.30 -32.75 9.85
CA ASP A 201 36.61 -33.50 11.07
C ASP A 201 36.87 -32.55 12.24
N ILE A 202 36.22 -32.82 13.37
CA ILE A 202 36.37 -32.06 14.60
C ILE A 202 37.21 -32.77 15.67
N SER A 203 37.79 -33.93 15.36
CA SER A 203 38.67 -34.67 16.26
C SER A 203 39.79 -33.81 16.91
N PRO A 204 40.35 -32.76 16.28
CA PRO A 204 41.30 -31.87 16.96
C PRO A 204 40.75 -31.21 18.23
N LEU A 205 39.44 -30.96 18.29
CA LEU A 205 38.80 -30.34 19.46
C LEU A 205 38.84 -31.23 20.70
N LEU A 206 39.08 -32.53 20.55
CA LEU A 206 39.22 -33.45 21.68
C LEU A 206 40.42 -33.08 22.57
N ALA A 207 41.48 -32.48 22.01
CA ALA A 207 42.62 -31.97 22.76
C ALA A 207 42.26 -30.81 23.71
N ILE A 208 41.12 -30.15 23.47
CA ILE A 208 40.65 -28.98 24.24
C ILE A 208 39.29 -29.23 24.93
N ARG A 209 38.86 -30.51 24.99
CA ARG A 209 37.55 -30.93 25.50
C ARG A 209 37.26 -30.52 26.95
N ASP A 210 38.30 -30.35 27.76
CA ASP A 210 38.20 -30.03 29.19
C ASP A 210 37.97 -28.53 29.44
N ARG A 211 38.01 -27.70 28.40
CA ARG A 211 37.78 -26.25 28.47
C ARG A 211 36.76 -25.71 27.47
N LEU A 212 36.50 -26.42 26.37
CA LEU A 212 35.53 -26.00 25.36
C LEU A 212 34.10 -26.05 25.91
N THR A 213 33.47 -24.89 26.06
CA THR A 213 32.10 -24.76 26.60
C THR A 213 31.06 -24.39 25.55
N GLY A 214 31.45 -23.89 24.38
CA GLY A 214 30.51 -23.66 23.29
C GLY A 214 31.06 -23.94 21.90
N LEU A 215 30.26 -24.62 21.10
CA LEU A 215 30.61 -25.03 19.74
C LEU A 215 29.41 -24.80 18.81
N ILE A 216 29.62 -24.01 17.75
CA ILE A 216 28.61 -23.71 16.74
C ILE A 216 29.14 -24.16 15.37
N MET A 217 28.39 -25.06 14.73
CA MET A 217 28.76 -25.79 13.52
C MET A 217 27.60 -25.78 12.52
N HIS A 218 26.89 -24.66 12.41
CA HIS A 218 25.73 -24.57 11.53
C HIS A 218 26.14 -24.74 10.06
N ARG A 219 25.56 -25.73 9.37
CA ARG A 219 25.82 -26.07 7.95
C ARG A 219 27.32 -26.25 7.65
N LEU A 220 27.97 -27.24 8.25
CA LEU A 220 29.27 -27.71 7.78
C LEU A 220 29.14 -28.39 6.41
N GLU A 221 30.18 -28.31 5.58
CA GLU A 221 30.24 -28.98 4.28
C GLU A 221 30.65 -30.45 4.46
N LEU A 222 29.73 -31.27 4.95
CA LEU A 222 29.91 -32.72 5.08
C LEU A 222 29.25 -33.43 3.89
N GLU A 223 30.04 -34.13 3.09
CA GLU A 223 29.56 -34.80 1.88
C GLU A 223 29.11 -36.24 2.14
N HIS A 224 29.75 -36.92 3.09
CA HIS A 224 29.50 -38.34 3.35
C HIS A 224 28.78 -38.58 4.68
N ARG A 225 27.94 -39.62 4.69
CA ARG A 225 27.22 -40.08 5.89
C ARG A 225 28.18 -40.48 7.01
N GLU A 226 29.32 -41.06 6.66
CA GLU A 226 30.37 -41.45 7.62
C GLU A 226 30.95 -40.24 8.36
N ASP A 227 31.08 -39.09 7.68
CA ASP A 227 31.57 -37.85 8.29
C ASP A 227 30.59 -37.33 9.36
N VAL A 228 29.29 -37.44 9.08
CA VAL A 228 28.22 -37.05 10.03
C VAL A 228 28.23 -37.96 11.26
N GLU A 229 28.42 -39.26 11.07
CA GLU A 229 28.53 -40.21 12.20
C GLU A 229 29.79 -39.96 13.03
N LYS A 230 30.94 -39.73 12.38
CA LYS A 230 32.20 -39.39 13.04
C LYS A 230 32.09 -38.07 13.80
N LEU A 231 31.44 -37.06 13.22
CA LEU A 231 31.12 -35.80 13.89
C LEU A 231 30.35 -36.07 15.19
N LEU A 232 29.28 -36.86 15.13
CA LEU A 232 28.45 -37.19 16.29
C LEU A 232 29.24 -37.93 17.39
N TRP A 233 30.09 -38.89 17.01
CA TRP A 233 30.98 -39.59 17.94
C TRP A 233 32.00 -38.67 18.64
N ASN A 234 32.50 -37.67 17.93
CA ASN A 234 33.41 -36.69 18.52
C ASN A 234 32.66 -35.71 19.44
N ILE A 235 31.45 -35.29 19.07
CA ILE A 235 30.62 -34.38 19.88
C ILE A 235 30.37 -34.96 21.27
N VAL A 236 29.97 -36.23 21.38
CA VAL A 236 29.60 -36.84 22.68
C VAL A 236 30.77 -36.93 23.66
N GLN A 237 32.01 -36.77 23.19
CA GLN A 237 33.22 -36.77 24.02
C GLN A 237 33.60 -35.38 24.57
N LEU A 238 32.91 -34.31 24.15
CA LEU A 238 33.15 -32.94 24.57
C LEU A 238 32.32 -32.59 25.83
N HIS A 239 32.65 -33.23 26.96
CA HIS A 239 31.82 -33.24 28.17
C HIS A 239 31.58 -31.85 28.82
N GLN A 240 32.44 -30.86 28.56
CA GLN A 240 32.30 -29.50 29.12
C GLN A 240 31.37 -28.59 28.32
N LEU A 241 30.82 -29.06 27.18
CA LEU A 241 29.93 -28.25 26.37
C LEU A 241 28.67 -27.84 27.12
N ARG A 242 28.37 -26.55 27.02
CA ARG A 242 27.15 -25.89 27.50
C ARG A 242 26.30 -25.37 26.35
N THR A 243 26.92 -25.04 25.23
CA THR A 243 26.24 -24.59 24.02
C THR A 243 26.70 -25.43 22.84
N LEU A 244 25.76 -26.10 22.18
CA LEU A 244 26.01 -26.86 20.97
C LEU A 244 24.99 -26.47 19.91
N ASP A 245 25.47 -26.06 18.75
CA ASP A 245 24.63 -25.82 17.57
C ASP A 245 25.19 -26.61 16.41
N VAL A 246 24.40 -27.57 15.94
CA VAL A 246 24.72 -28.44 14.79
C VAL A 246 23.66 -28.29 13.71
N SER A 247 22.86 -27.22 13.77
CA SER A 247 21.72 -27.01 12.89
C SER A 247 22.15 -27.01 11.41
N ASP A 248 21.34 -27.64 10.55
CA ASP A 248 21.67 -27.80 9.13
C ASP A 248 20.44 -27.65 8.23
N ARG A 249 20.62 -27.73 6.91
CA ARG A 249 19.52 -27.88 5.96
C ARG A 249 18.65 -29.06 6.41
N PRO A 250 17.31 -28.96 6.29
CA PRO A 250 16.45 -30.11 6.49
C PRO A 250 16.90 -31.25 5.56
N GLN A 251 17.27 -32.39 6.13
CA GLN A 251 17.64 -33.58 5.38
C GLN A 251 16.42 -34.51 5.23
N PRO A 252 16.32 -35.29 4.14
CA PRO A 252 15.37 -36.41 4.06
C PRO A 252 15.60 -37.36 5.23
N ALA A 253 14.60 -38.17 5.60
CA ALA A 253 14.74 -39.16 6.66
C ALA A 253 15.81 -40.21 6.30
N VAL A 254 17.07 -39.91 6.59
CA VAL A 254 18.18 -40.86 6.56
C VAL A 254 18.07 -41.67 7.85
N GLY A 255 18.10 -43.00 7.78
CA GLY A 255 18.01 -43.86 8.97
C GLY A 255 19.00 -43.40 10.04
N GLY A 256 18.57 -43.39 11.31
CA GLY A 256 19.34 -42.80 12.41
C GLY A 256 20.75 -43.38 12.57
N PHE A 257 21.66 -42.58 13.13
CA PHE A 257 23.03 -43.02 13.44
C PHE A 257 23.09 -43.79 14.76
N ALA A 258 23.98 -44.77 14.86
CA ALA A 258 24.12 -45.57 16.08
C ALA A 258 24.46 -44.69 17.30
N ALA A 259 25.26 -43.65 17.07
CA ALA A 259 25.67 -42.68 18.09
C ALA A 259 24.54 -41.76 18.60
N VAL A 260 23.35 -41.73 17.97
CA VAL A 260 22.19 -40.94 18.48
C VAL A 260 21.78 -41.39 19.88
N SER A 261 21.78 -42.70 20.11
CA SER A 261 21.49 -43.28 21.45
C SER A 261 22.47 -42.77 22.52
N ARG A 262 23.73 -42.55 22.14
CA ARG A 262 24.76 -42.03 23.03
C ARG A 262 24.55 -40.55 23.31
N LEU A 263 24.23 -39.75 22.30
CA LEU A 263 23.89 -38.33 22.46
C LEU A 263 22.71 -38.13 23.41
N CYS A 264 21.70 -39.01 23.34
CA CYS A 264 20.51 -38.91 24.19
C CYS A 264 20.75 -39.44 25.62
N SER A 265 21.88 -40.09 25.90
CA SER A 265 22.19 -40.66 27.22
C SER A 265 22.44 -39.58 28.27
N ALA A 266 22.05 -39.83 29.53
CA ALA A 266 22.28 -38.90 30.65
C ALA A 266 23.77 -38.64 30.97
N THR A 267 24.68 -39.47 30.44
CA THR A 267 26.13 -39.31 30.61
C THR A 267 26.78 -38.42 29.55
N ALA A 268 26.13 -38.25 28.40
CA ALA A 268 26.63 -37.36 27.36
C ALA A 268 26.37 -35.90 27.74
N LEU A 269 27.32 -35.02 27.44
CA LEU A 269 27.17 -33.55 27.57
C LEU A 269 26.47 -33.08 28.88
N PRO A 270 26.97 -33.45 30.07
CA PRO A 270 26.28 -33.23 31.36
C PRO A 270 26.08 -31.75 31.78
N HIS A 271 26.70 -30.82 31.06
CA HIS A 271 26.61 -29.38 31.29
C HIS A 271 25.81 -28.64 30.22
N LEU A 272 25.14 -29.34 29.30
CA LEU A 272 24.43 -28.75 28.17
C LEU A 272 23.27 -27.85 28.63
N VAL A 273 23.25 -26.61 28.13
CA VAL A 273 22.24 -25.57 28.42
C VAL A 273 21.50 -25.15 27.15
N HIS A 274 22.22 -25.06 26.03
CA HIS A 274 21.68 -24.69 24.73
C HIS A 274 22.03 -25.77 23.70
N LEU A 275 21.02 -26.30 23.03
CA LEU A 275 21.17 -27.26 21.95
C LEU A 275 20.37 -26.81 20.73
N ASP A 276 20.97 -26.73 19.55
CA ASP A 276 20.24 -26.49 18.30
C ASP A 276 20.45 -27.67 17.34
N LEU A 277 19.36 -28.40 17.10
CA LEU A 277 19.26 -29.56 16.20
C LEU A 277 18.33 -29.24 15.01
N SER A 278 18.07 -27.96 14.72
CA SER A 278 17.17 -27.56 13.64
C SER A 278 17.64 -28.15 12.30
N GLY A 279 16.69 -28.64 11.50
CA GLY A 279 16.97 -29.42 10.27
C GLY A 279 17.23 -30.92 10.50
N ASN A 280 17.27 -31.37 11.75
CA ASN A 280 17.47 -32.77 12.17
C ASN A 280 18.65 -33.48 11.45
N PRO A 281 19.88 -32.96 11.56
CA PRO A 281 21.05 -33.46 10.80
C PRO A 281 21.43 -34.91 11.12
N PHE A 282 21.00 -35.44 12.27
CA PHE A 282 21.35 -36.78 12.74
C PHE A 282 20.19 -37.78 12.63
N GLY A 283 19.06 -37.41 12.03
CA GLY A 283 17.92 -38.31 11.84
C GLY A 283 17.32 -38.81 13.17
N LEU A 284 17.22 -37.95 14.18
CA LEU A 284 16.57 -38.28 15.45
C LEU A 284 15.08 -38.52 15.21
N ARG A 285 14.51 -39.50 15.92
CA ARG A 285 13.06 -39.71 16.00
C ARG A 285 12.50 -38.93 17.19
N LEU A 286 11.17 -38.81 17.24
CA LEU A 286 10.47 -38.18 18.36
C LEU A 286 10.84 -38.75 19.74
N GLU A 287 11.00 -40.07 19.85
CA GLU A 287 11.39 -40.70 21.14
C GLU A 287 12.82 -40.32 21.54
N ASP A 288 13.74 -40.19 20.59
CA ASP A 288 15.11 -39.74 20.85
C ASP A 288 15.09 -38.30 21.40
N ALA A 289 14.28 -37.41 20.81
CA ALA A 289 14.09 -36.05 21.29
C ALA A 289 13.49 -36.00 22.72
N ARG A 290 12.51 -36.86 23.02
CA ARG A 290 11.91 -36.97 24.37
C ARG A 290 12.95 -37.40 25.41
N VAL A 291 13.73 -38.44 25.09
CA VAL A 291 14.79 -38.97 25.96
C VAL A 291 15.89 -37.93 26.15
N LEU A 292 16.31 -37.25 25.09
CA LEU A 292 17.32 -36.20 25.14
C LEU A 292 16.91 -35.08 26.09
N VAL A 293 15.69 -34.54 25.94
CA VAL A 293 15.21 -33.44 26.80
C VAL A 293 15.07 -33.89 28.24
N ALA A 294 14.57 -35.11 28.48
CA ALA A 294 14.42 -35.64 29.83
C ALA A 294 15.77 -35.87 30.55
N ASN A 295 16.79 -36.32 29.82
CA ASN A 295 18.10 -36.65 30.38
C ASN A 295 19.02 -35.44 30.60
N HIS A 296 18.67 -34.26 30.09
CA HIS A 296 19.48 -33.04 30.19
C HIS A 296 18.73 -31.93 30.94
N PRO A 297 18.65 -31.98 32.29
CA PRO A 297 17.80 -31.08 33.09
C PRO A 297 18.29 -29.62 33.13
N LYS A 298 19.51 -29.34 32.66
CA LYS A 298 20.07 -27.97 32.59
C LYS A 298 19.69 -27.23 31.30
N LEU A 299 19.01 -27.90 30.36
CA LEU A 299 18.59 -27.28 29.11
C LEU A 299 17.64 -26.11 29.38
N VAL A 300 17.95 -24.99 28.75
CA VAL A 300 17.11 -23.78 28.71
C VAL A 300 16.63 -23.52 27.28
N PHE A 301 17.28 -24.11 26.28
CA PHE A 301 16.91 -23.96 24.87
C PHE A 301 17.14 -25.24 24.08
N VAL A 302 16.17 -25.59 23.23
CA VAL A 302 16.31 -26.67 22.24
C VAL A 302 15.74 -26.26 20.88
N GLY A 303 16.55 -26.34 19.83
CA GLY A 303 16.13 -26.07 18.46
C GLY A 303 15.64 -27.32 17.73
N PHE A 304 14.33 -27.39 17.44
CA PHE A 304 13.73 -28.41 16.58
C PHE A 304 13.01 -27.79 15.37
N ALA A 305 13.49 -26.64 14.87
CA ALA A 305 12.88 -26.03 13.68
C ALA A 305 13.19 -26.84 12.42
N SER A 306 12.24 -26.84 11.48
CA SER A 306 12.27 -27.65 10.26
C SER A 306 12.57 -29.11 10.52
N TRP A 307 11.89 -29.65 11.54
CA TRP A 307 11.93 -31.06 11.90
C TRP A 307 11.06 -31.86 10.93
N LEU A 308 11.66 -32.79 10.18
CA LEU A 308 10.99 -33.80 9.34
C LEU A 308 9.59 -33.39 8.89
N SER A 309 9.51 -32.38 8.01
CA SER A 309 8.32 -31.55 7.72
C SER A 309 7.10 -32.29 7.17
N ASN A 310 7.15 -33.63 7.05
CA ASN A 310 6.17 -34.45 6.34
C ASN A 310 5.45 -35.44 7.29
N HIS A 311 5.84 -35.54 8.57
CA HIS A 311 5.23 -36.47 9.53
C HIS A 311 4.45 -35.72 10.61
N GLU A 312 3.14 -35.59 10.43
CA GLU A 312 2.25 -34.89 11.37
C GLU A 312 2.41 -35.36 12.83
N HIS A 313 2.56 -36.67 13.06
CA HIS A 313 2.76 -37.24 14.39
C HIS A 313 4.03 -36.71 15.07
N GLU A 314 5.12 -36.49 14.32
CA GLU A 314 6.36 -35.95 14.87
C GLU A 314 6.22 -34.47 15.21
N LEU A 315 5.64 -33.68 14.30
CA LEU A 315 5.39 -32.26 14.53
C LEU A 315 4.49 -32.03 15.75
N GLU A 316 3.42 -32.81 15.87
CA GLU A 316 2.54 -32.80 17.04
C GLU A 316 3.26 -33.27 18.31
N GLY A 317 4.13 -34.27 18.18
CA GLY A 317 4.95 -34.78 19.27
C GLY A 317 5.89 -33.74 19.86
N ILE A 318 6.60 -32.98 19.01
CA ILE A 318 7.48 -31.87 19.42
C ILE A 318 6.65 -30.75 20.05
N HIS A 319 5.47 -30.43 19.50
CA HIS A 319 4.56 -29.46 20.10
C HIS A 319 4.15 -29.87 21.53
N LYS A 320 3.70 -31.12 21.71
CA LYS A 320 3.37 -31.67 23.05
C LYS A 320 4.57 -31.70 23.99
N LEU A 321 5.78 -31.94 23.48
CA LEU A 321 7.01 -31.91 24.26
C LEU A 321 7.27 -30.51 24.83
N SER A 322 7.04 -29.45 24.04
CA SER A 322 7.21 -28.06 24.50
C SER A 322 6.21 -27.68 25.60
N LEU A 323 4.98 -28.19 25.53
CA LEU A 323 3.98 -28.02 26.59
C LEU A 323 4.37 -28.73 27.89
N LYS A 324 5.05 -29.88 27.79
CA LYS A 324 5.56 -30.63 28.96
C LYS A 324 6.72 -29.91 29.66
N TYR A 325 7.53 -29.14 28.93
CA TYR A 325 8.71 -28.45 29.45
C TYR A 325 8.66 -26.93 29.17
N PRO A 326 7.73 -26.18 29.80
CA PRO A 326 7.54 -24.75 29.51
C PRO A 326 8.72 -23.86 29.92
N GLY A 327 9.60 -24.35 30.81
CA GLY A 327 10.85 -23.66 31.18
C GLY A 327 11.96 -23.73 30.13
N ILE A 328 11.78 -24.52 29.07
CA ILE A 328 12.73 -24.67 27.97
C ILE A 328 12.18 -23.92 26.75
N THR A 329 12.91 -22.93 26.26
CA THR A 329 12.57 -22.25 25.00
C THR A 329 12.83 -23.20 23.84
N MET A 330 11.78 -23.73 23.23
CA MET A 330 11.88 -24.63 22.09
C MET A 330 11.60 -23.92 20.77
N LEU A 331 12.28 -24.35 19.70
CA LEU A 331 11.88 -24.05 18.31
C LEU A 331 11.10 -25.23 17.74
N GLY A 332 10.25 -24.95 16.76
CA GLY A 332 9.52 -25.99 16.03
C GLY A 332 8.66 -25.43 14.91
N ASP A 333 7.95 -26.33 14.23
CA ASP A 333 7.13 -26.04 13.05
C ASP A 333 5.62 -26.18 13.31
N ARG A 334 5.20 -26.48 14.55
CA ARG A 334 3.80 -26.54 14.94
C ARG A 334 3.60 -25.91 16.32
N GLY A 335 2.51 -25.17 16.50
CA GLY A 335 2.19 -24.45 17.74
C GLY A 335 2.70 -23.02 17.72
N ASP A 336 1.85 -22.09 18.17
CA ASP A 336 2.08 -20.65 18.00
C ASP A 336 3.36 -20.17 18.68
N GLN A 337 3.63 -20.63 19.91
CA GLN A 337 4.84 -20.25 20.64
C GLN A 337 6.11 -20.80 19.97
N LEU A 338 6.08 -22.03 19.46
CA LEU A 338 7.22 -22.63 18.75
C LEU A 338 7.51 -21.88 17.46
N LEU A 339 6.47 -21.58 16.67
CA LEU A 339 6.58 -20.81 15.43
C LEU A 339 7.07 -19.38 15.70
N LEU A 340 6.56 -18.72 16.74
CA LEU A 340 7.02 -17.40 17.18
C LEU A 340 8.51 -17.43 17.58
N ASN A 341 8.93 -18.43 18.36
CA ASN A 341 10.33 -18.63 18.73
C ASN A 341 11.20 -18.87 17.48
N THR A 342 10.71 -19.66 16.52
CA THR A 342 11.40 -19.93 15.25
C THR A 342 11.60 -18.65 14.44
N LEU A 343 10.56 -17.82 14.25
CA LEU A 343 10.66 -16.55 13.52
C LEU A 343 11.54 -15.51 14.23
N THR A 344 11.54 -15.47 15.56
CA THR A 344 12.25 -14.45 16.34
C THR A 344 13.75 -14.73 16.44
N ARG A 345 14.16 -16.00 16.57
CA ARG A 345 15.57 -16.41 16.74
C ARG A 345 16.32 -16.59 15.42
N ASN A 346 15.68 -17.07 14.36
CA ASN A 346 16.35 -17.46 13.10
C ASN A 346 16.55 -16.34 12.07
N LYS A 347 17.01 -15.15 12.47
CA LYS A 347 17.06 -13.94 11.61
C LYS A 347 17.68 -14.17 10.22
N ASP A 348 18.78 -14.93 10.14
CA ASP A 348 19.57 -15.15 8.92
C ASP A 348 19.46 -16.59 8.37
N ARG A 349 18.53 -17.41 8.89
CA ARG A 349 18.33 -18.80 8.46
C ARG A 349 17.01 -18.95 7.70
N ALA A 350 17.01 -18.41 6.48
CA ALA A 350 15.80 -18.26 5.70
C ALA A 350 15.01 -19.55 5.42
N ILE A 351 15.68 -20.71 5.32
CA ILE A 351 14.98 -21.99 5.10
C ILE A 351 14.03 -22.30 6.27
N TYR A 352 14.47 -22.08 7.52
CA TYR A 352 13.61 -22.29 8.69
C TYR A 352 12.51 -21.24 8.78
N LEU A 353 12.81 -19.99 8.41
CA LEU A 353 11.79 -18.93 8.37
C LEU A 353 10.73 -19.21 7.32
N GLN A 354 11.12 -19.70 6.14
CA GLN A 354 10.21 -20.06 5.06
C GLN A 354 9.28 -21.20 5.47
N ASN A 355 9.84 -22.26 6.06
CA ASN A 355 9.06 -23.39 6.58
C ASN A 355 8.11 -22.93 7.69
N ALA A 356 8.57 -22.10 8.63
CA ALA A 356 7.71 -21.54 9.67
C ALA A 356 6.58 -20.69 9.08
N LEU A 357 6.83 -19.84 8.08
CA LEU A 357 5.76 -19.07 7.41
C LEU A 357 4.74 -20.00 6.75
N HIS A 358 5.19 -21.08 6.12
CA HIS A 358 4.30 -22.08 5.53
C HIS A 358 3.45 -22.77 6.60
N SER A 359 4.05 -23.23 7.69
CA SER A 359 3.32 -23.85 8.81
C SER A 359 2.35 -22.89 9.49
N ILE A 360 2.69 -21.60 9.60
CA ILE A 360 1.76 -20.58 10.10
C ILE A 360 0.58 -20.44 9.14
N PHE A 361 0.84 -20.37 7.83
CA PHE A 361 -0.21 -20.31 6.83
C PHE A 361 -1.18 -21.48 6.98
N GLU A 362 -0.68 -22.73 6.99
CA GLU A 362 -1.52 -23.93 7.18
C GLU A 362 -2.30 -23.90 8.49
N ALA A 363 -1.65 -23.53 9.60
CA ALA A 363 -2.28 -23.48 10.92
C ALA A 363 -3.35 -22.38 11.04
N THR A 364 -3.34 -21.37 10.17
CA THR A 364 -4.26 -20.22 10.19
C THR A 364 -5.31 -20.26 9.07
N SER A 365 -5.19 -21.15 8.08
CA SER A 365 -6.10 -21.26 6.93
C SER A 365 -7.56 -21.52 7.32
N ASN A 366 -7.82 -22.21 8.43
CA ASN A 366 -9.18 -22.55 8.89
C ASN A 366 -9.48 -22.05 10.31
N ARG A 367 -8.62 -21.20 10.89
CA ARG A 367 -8.76 -20.75 12.28
C ARG A 367 -8.86 -19.23 12.34
N GLU A 368 -9.88 -18.75 13.04
CA GLU A 368 -10.06 -17.33 13.35
C GLU A 368 -9.60 -17.10 14.79
N SER A 369 -8.36 -16.64 14.93
CA SER A 369 -7.81 -16.26 16.23
C SER A 369 -6.83 -15.11 16.06
N LEU A 370 -6.96 -14.12 16.94
CA LEU A 370 -6.07 -12.98 16.97
C LEU A 370 -4.67 -13.38 17.44
N LYS A 371 -3.63 -13.15 16.63
CA LYS A 371 -2.23 -13.49 16.97
C LYS A 371 -1.29 -12.29 16.73
N PRO A 372 -1.32 -11.26 17.58
CA PRO A 372 -0.57 -10.01 17.35
C PRO A 372 0.95 -10.22 17.37
N ASP A 373 1.46 -11.03 18.30
CA ASP A 373 2.90 -11.32 18.40
C ASP A 373 3.43 -12.05 17.17
N LEU A 374 2.62 -12.99 16.65
CA LEU A 374 2.96 -13.73 15.44
C LEU A 374 2.96 -12.81 14.22
N LEU A 375 1.95 -11.95 14.07
CA LEU A 375 1.90 -10.93 13.01
C LEU A 375 3.11 -9.99 13.10
N GLN A 376 3.47 -9.52 14.29
CA GLN A 376 4.66 -8.68 14.50
C GLN A 376 5.95 -9.39 14.07
N ALA A 377 6.09 -10.67 14.40
CA ALA A 377 7.24 -11.48 14.00
C ALA A 377 7.30 -11.69 12.48
N VAL A 378 6.16 -11.99 11.83
CA VAL A 378 6.04 -12.14 10.37
C VAL A 378 6.46 -10.85 9.66
N LEU A 379 5.92 -9.70 10.09
CA LEU A 379 6.26 -8.39 9.50
C LEU A 379 7.74 -8.06 9.65
N ARG A 380 8.36 -8.43 10.77
CA ARG A 380 9.81 -8.28 10.98
C ARG A 380 10.60 -9.16 10.02
N VAL A 381 10.21 -10.42 9.85
CA VAL A 381 10.87 -11.37 8.94
C VAL A 381 10.78 -10.89 7.50
N MET A 382 9.59 -10.47 7.04
CA MET A 382 9.41 -9.90 5.70
C MET A 382 10.31 -8.69 5.49
N ARG A 383 10.41 -7.78 6.48
CA ARG A 383 11.28 -6.61 6.40
C ARG A 383 12.77 -6.97 6.24
N LEU A 384 13.25 -7.98 6.97
CA LEU A 384 14.64 -8.44 6.89
C LEU A 384 14.94 -9.10 5.54
N HIS A 385 13.95 -9.78 4.95
CA HIS A 385 14.10 -10.56 3.71
C HIS A 385 13.36 -9.93 2.52
N LEU A 386 13.23 -8.61 2.51
CA LEU A 386 12.41 -7.88 1.54
C LEU A 386 12.82 -8.13 0.07
N ARG A 387 14.04 -8.60 -0.19
CA ARG A 387 14.57 -8.91 -1.54
C ARG A 387 14.27 -10.35 -2.00
N ARG A 388 13.72 -11.20 -1.13
CA ARG A 388 13.47 -12.62 -1.42
C ARG A 388 11.99 -12.85 -1.72
N MET A 389 11.68 -13.12 -2.99
CA MET A 389 10.30 -13.27 -3.47
C MET A 389 9.53 -14.31 -2.67
N GLU A 390 10.12 -15.49 -2.46
CA GLU A 390 9.51 -16.62 -1.76
C GLU A 390 9.10 -16.29 -0.31
N MET A 391 9.90 -15.46 0.37
CA MET A 391 9.62 -15.00 1.73
C MET A 391 8.44 -14.02 1.76
N ILE A 392 8.37 -13.13 0.77
CA ILE A 392 7.32 -12.11 0.69
C ILE A 392 6.00 -12.72 0.21
N LEU A 393 6.05 -13.68 -0.72
CA LEU A 393 4.87 -14.44 -1.15
C LEU A 393 4.24 -15.20 0.03
N ALA A 394 5.04 -15.95 0.79
CA ALA A 394 4.55 -16.66 1.98
C ALA A 394 4.07 -15.68 3.06
N GLY A 395 4.83 -14.61 3.31
CA GLY A 395 4.49 -13.61 4.31
C GLY A 395 3.18 -12.87 4.02
N THR A 396 2.90 -12.51 2.78
CA THR A 396 1.62 -11.86 2.39
C THR A 396 0.42 -12.78 2.59
N ALA A 397 0.55 -14.08 2.31
CA ALA A 397 -0.50 -15.06 2.60
C ALA A 397 -0.78 -15.16 4.11
N VAL A 398 0.27 -15.16 4.93
CA VAL A 398 0.14 -15.17 6.39
C VAL A 398 -0.48 -13.87 6.92
N ILE A 399 -0.08 -12.70 6.39
CA ILE A 399 -0.70 -11.42 6.77
C ILE A 399 -2.21 -11.47 6.54
N TYR A 400 -2.65 -11.91 5.36
CA TYR A 400 -4.07 -12.06 5.06
C TYR A 400 -4.76 -12.96 6.09
N ASN A 401 -4.26 -14.17 6.34
CA ASN A 401 -4.87 -15.09 7.30
C ASN A 401 -4.96 -14.50 8.72
N LEU A 402 -3.96 -13.72 9.15
CA LEU A 402 -3.91 -13.09 10.46
C LEU A 402 -4.71 -11.78 10.56
N THR A 403 -5.26 -11.27 9.45
CA THR A 403 -6.01 -10.01 9.39
C THR A 403 -7.43 -10.14 8.83
N ARG A 404 -7.82 -11.31 8.29
CA ARG A 404 -9.13 -11.52 7.66
C ARG A 404 -10.32 -11.63 8.63
N SER A 405 -10.12 -12.08 9.87
CA SER A 405 -11.22 -12.34 10.82
C SER A 405 -11.86 -11.04 11.32
N GLU A 406 -13.13 -11.07 11.73
CA GLU A 406 -13.80 -9.92 12.39
C GLU A 406 -13.05 -9.44 13.65
N GLN A 407 -12.39 -10.36 14.36
CA GLN A 407 -11.55 -10.05 15.53
C GLN A 407 -10.35 -9.15 15.20
N SER A 408 -9.99 -8.97 13.92
CA SER A 408 -8.93 -8.03 13.50
C SER A 408 -9.24 -6.59 13.91
N GLY A 409 -10.51 -6.26 14.17
CA GLY A 409 -10.96 -5.04 14.84
C GLY A 409 -10.26 -4.76 16.17
N GLN A 410 -9.70 -5.78 16.84
CA GLN A 410 -8.99 -5.66 18.11
C GLN A 410 -7.48 -5.51 17.95
N LEU A 411 -6.93 -5.61 16.73
CA LEU A 411 -5.50 -5.40 16.50
C LEU A 411 -5.09 -3.96 16.88
N PRO A 412 -3.91 -3.78 17.51
CA PRO A 412 -3.33 -2.46 17.71
C PRO A 412 -3.20 -1.73 16.38
N LEU A 413 -3.64 -0.47 16.33
CA LEU A 413 -3.66 0.34 15.10
C LEU A 413 -2.26 0.44 14.46
N GLU A 414 -1.21 0.58 15.27
CA GLU A 414 0.17 0.62 14.76
C GLU A 414 0.54 -0.68 14.02
N LEU A 415 0.11 -1.84 14.54
CA LEU A 415 0.41 -3.14 13.95
C LEU A 415 -0.36 -3.33 12.64
N LEU A 416 -1.65 -2.95 12.60
CA LEU A 416 -2.45 -2.95 11.38
C LEU A 416 -1.83 -2.04 10.31
N ASN A 417 -1.43 -0.82 10.66
CA ASN A 417 -0.77 0.12 9.75
C ASN A 417 0.59 -0.41 9.25
N ARG A 418 1.31 -1.18 10.07
CA ARG A 418 2.54 -1.87 9.63
C ARG A 418 2.25 -3.01 8.67
N ALA A 419 1.16 -3.75 8.87
CA ALA A 419 0.73 -4.80 7.95
C ALA A 419 0.36 -4.22 6.58
N VAL A 420 -0.50 -3.19 6.55
CA VAL A 420 -0.89 -2.52 5.29
C VAL A 420 0.31 -1.96 4.54
N ARG A 421 1.23 -1.25 5.23
CA ARG A 421 2.45 -0.74 4.60
C ARG A 421 3.32 -1.87 4.01
N MET A 422 3.47 -2.99 4.72
CA MET A 422 4.20 -4.14 4.19
C MET A 422 3.51 -4.74 2.95
N THR A 423 2.18 -4.81 2.96
CA THR A 423 1.37 -5.25 1.81
C THR A 423 1.59 -4.35 0.60
N LEU A 424 1.50 -3.02 0.75
CA LEU A 424 1.73 -2.06 -0.34
C LEU A 424 3.18 -2.15 -0.86
N THR A 425 4.17 -2.21 0.03
CA THR A 425 5.59 -2.41 -0.36
C THR A 425 5.82 -3.72 -1.11
N ALA A 426 5.09 -4.80 -0.75
CA ALA A 426 5.17 -6.06 -1.47
C ALA A 426 4.60 -5.93 -2.90
N MET A 427 3.48 -5.22 -3.05
CA MET A 427 2.87 -4.96 -4.36
C MET A 427 3.82 -4.20 -5.29
N GLU A 428 4.44 -3.13 -4.79
CA GLU A 428 5.40 -2.29 -5.53
C GLU A 428 6.65 -3.04 -5.98
N LYS A 429 7.17 -3.89 -5.10
CA LYS A 429 8.44 -4.56 -5.35
C LYS A 429 8.31 -5.75 -6.30
N PHE A 430 7.13 -6.37 -6.33
CA PHE A 430 6.87 -7.59 -7.08
C PHE A 430 5.62 -7.47 -7.97
N PRO A 431 5.53 -6.44 -8.85
CA PRO A 431 4.31 -6.13 -9.60
C PRO A 431 3.91 -7.23 -10.59
N LYS A 432 4.89 -8.01 -11.08
CA LYS A 432 4.65 -9.10 -12.06
C LYS A 432 4.17 -10.41 -11.42
N ASN A 433 4.18 -10.55 -10.09
CA ASN A 433 3.82 -11.80 -9.42
C ASN A 433 2.32 -11.85 -9.09
N ARG A 434 1.52 -12.43 -9.99
CA ARG A 434 0.05 -12.50 -9.86
C ARG A 434 -0.43 -13.09 -8.53
N GLN A 435 0.19 -14.16 -8.01
CA GLN A 435 -0.26 -14.78 -6.76
C GLN A 435 0.00 -13.88 -5.55
N LEU A 436 1.15 -13.21 -5.51
CA LEU A 436 1.44 -12.22 -4.47
C LEU A 436 0.42 -11.08 -4.51
N GLN A 437 0.11 -10.56 -5.70
CA GLN A 437 -0.87 -9.48 -5.86
C GLN A 437 -2.26 -9.91 -5.38
N LYS A 438 -2.69 -11.15 -5.66
CA LYS A 438 -3.95 -11.71 -5.13
C LYS A 438 -3.99 -11.70 -3.59
N ASN A 439 -2.92 -12.15 -2.94
CA ASN A 439 -2.82 -12.14 -1.47
C ASN A 439 -2.91 -10.70 -0.92
N CYS A 440 -2.28 -9.75 -1.60
CA CYS A 440 -2.33 -8.34 -1.23
C CYS A 440 -3.75 -7.76 -1.37
N PHE A 441 -4.43 -8.04 -2.48
CA PHE A 441 -5.83 -7.61 -2.69
C PHE A 441 -6.76 -8.18 -1.61
N LEU A 442 -6.61 -9.46 -1.25
CA LEU A 442 -7.39 -10.08 -0.17
C LEU A 442 -7.19 -9.38 1.18
N THR A 443 -5.97 -8.91 1.46
CA THR A 443 -5.69 -8.14 2.68
C THR A 443 -6.31 -6.74 2.62
N LEU A 444 -6.14 -6.04 1.48
CA LEU A 444 -6.59 -4.67 1.30
C LEU A 444 -8.12 -4.55 1.15
N CYS A 445 -8.80 -5.60 0.68
CA CYS A 445 -10.25 -5.63 0.52
C CYS A 445 -11.01 -5.92 1.83
N SER A 446 -10.31 -6.00 2.97
CA SER A 446 -10.94 -6.17 4.29
C SER A 446 -11.53 -4.85 4.77
N ASP A 447 -12.80 -4.85 5.20
CA ASP A 447 -13.46 -3.68 5.78
C ASP A 447 -12.69 -3.12 6.99
N THR A 448 -12.17 -4.00 7.85
CA THR A 448 -11.37 -3.56 9.00
C THR A 448 -10.13 -2.80 8.56
N VAL A 449 -9.48 -3.24 7.47
CA VAL A 449 -8.30 -2.57 6.90
C VAL A 449 -8.71 -1.24 6.28
N LEU A 450 -9.73 -1.22 5.43
CA LEU A 450 -10.15 -0.02 4.70
C LEU A 450 -10.64 1.11 5.62
N TYR A 451 -11.36 0.79 6.70
CA TYR A 451 -11.93 1.82 7.59
C TYR A 451 -11.05 2.21 8.78
N ARG A 452 -10.18 1.32 9.29
CA ARG A 452 -9.36 1.61 10.48
C ARG A 452 -7.92 1.99 10.17
N ALA A 453 -7.33 1.44 9.13
CA ALA A 453 -5.90 1.65 8.88
C ALA A 453 -5.64 3.04 8.31
N THR A 454 -4.51 3.64 8.71
CA THR A 454 -4.01 4.90 8.15
C THR A 454 -2.88 4.61 7.18
N PHE A 455 -3.12 4.84 5.89
CA PHE A 455 -2.17 4.64 4.80
C PHE A 455 -2.43 5.60 3.65
N ASN A 456 -1.54 5.64 2.66
CA ASN A 456 -1.70 6.50 1.50
C ASN A 456 -2.74 5.88 0.52
N CYS A 457 -3.96 6.40 0.55
CA CYS A 457 -5.05 5.94 -0.32
C CYS A 457 -4.73 6.11 -1.81
N SER A 458 -4.08 7.21 -2.21
CA SER A 458 -3.69 7.45 -3.61
C SER A 458 -2.71 6.40 -4.12
N GLN A 459 -1.66 6.09 -3.34
CA GLN A 459 -0.70 5.04 -3.65
C GLN A 459 -1.37 3.67 -3.74
N CYS A 460 -2.31 3.37 -2.84
CA CYS A 460 -3.07 2.12 -2.87
C CYS A 460 -3.92 2.02 -4.14
N CYS A 461 -4.68 3.06 -4.49
CA CYS A 461 -5.48 3.11 -5.72
C CYS A 461 -4.60 2.95 -6.97
N GLU A 462 -3.45 3.63 -7.04
CA GLU A 462 -2.49 3.48 -8.13
C GLU A 462 -2.03 2.02 -8.30
N LEU A 463 -1.64 1.36 -7.20
CA LEU A 463 -1.19 -0.04 -7.24
C LEU A 463 -2.32 -1.00 -7.62
N VAL A 464 -3.53 -0.75 -7.15
CA VAL A 464 -4.71 -1.54 -7.53
C VAL A 464 -5.01 -1.37 -9.01
N PHE A 465 -5.03 -0.14 -9.54
CA PHE A 465 -5.22 0.11 -10.96
C PHE A 465 -4.14 -0.54 -11.84
N ASN A 466 -2.87 -0.41 -11.46
CA ASN A 466 -1.76 -1.03 -12.19
C ASN A 466 -1.95 -2.54 -12.30
N ASN A 467 -2.50 -3.18 -11.26
CA ASN A 467 -2.83 -4.60 -11.25
C ASN A 467 -4.06 -4.93 -12.11
N LEU A 468 -5.12 -4.13 -12.05
CA LEU A 468 -6.33 -4.31 -12.87
C LEU A 468 -6.06 -4.16 -14.37
N ILE A 469 -5.10 -3.31 -14.73
CA ILE A 469 -4.63 -3.12 -16.11
C ILE A 469 -3.72 -4.27 -16.54
N ALA A 470 -2.84 -4.76 -15.64
CA ALA A 470 -1.85 -5.78 -15.97
C ALA A 470 -2.40 -7.22 -15.98
N PHE A 471 -3.44 -7.51 -15.20
CA PHE A 471 -3.95 -8.87 -15.01
C PHE A 471 -5.44 -8.98 -15.30
N ASP A 472 -5.79 -9.89 -16.22
CA ASP A 472 -7.16 -10.32 -16.42
C ASP A 472 -7.53 -11.44 -15.44
N ASP A 473 -8.02 -11.06 -14.26
CA ASP A 473 -8.45 -11.99 -13.21
C ASP A 473 -9.76 -11.52 -12.55
N VAL A 474 -10.80 -12.34 -12.65
CA VAL A 474 -12.16 -11.99 -12.17
C VAL A 474 -12.20 -11.63 -10.67
N HIS A 475 -11.41 -12.31 -9.83
CA HIS A 475 -11.39 -12.02 -8.39
C HIS A 475 -10.65 -10.71 -8.10
N MET A 476 -9.53 -10.46 -8.79
CA MET A 476 -8.83 -9.18 -8.68
C MET A 476 -9.68 -8.03 -9.20
N LYS A 477 -10.40 -8.21 -10.31
CA LYS A 477 -11.38 -7.24 -10.83
C LYS A 477 -12.37 -6.85 -9.74
N ARG A 478 -13.07 -7.84 -9.16
CA ARG A 478 -14.07 -7.64 -8.10
C ARG A 478 -13.50 -6.90 -6.88
N MET A 479 -12.38 -7.39 -6.33
CA MET A 479 -11.75 -6.78 -5.15
C MET A 479 -11.20 -5.39 -5.45
N GLY A 480 -10.59 -5.20 -6.62
CA GLY A 480 -9.97 -3.95 -7.01
C GLY A 480 -11.00 -2.82 -7.14
N VAL A 481 -12.12 -3.06 -7.82
CA VAL A 481 -13.18 -2.05 -7.92
C VAL A 481 -13.84 -1.77 -6.58
N ALA A 482 -13.95 -2.77 -5.70
CA ALA A 482 -14.45 -2.55 -4.34
C ALA A 482 -13.52 -1.63 -3.54
N ILE A 483 -12.21 -1.91 -3.55
CA ILE A 483 -11.18 -1.07 -2.91
C ILE A 483 -11.23 0.36 -3.47
N ILE A 484 -11.21 0.53 -4.80
CA ILE A 484 -11.23 1.85 -5.44
C ILE A 484 -12.53 2.60 -5.09
N SER A 485 -13.67 1.92 -5.09
CA SER A 485 -14.97 2.56 -4.78
C SER A 485 -15.03 3.18 -3.39
N ILE A 486 -14.30 2.61 -2.43
CA ILE A 486 -14.21 3.13 -1.06
C ILE A 486 -13.12 4.21 -0.99
N LEU A 487 -11.90 3.90 -1.46
CA LEU A 487 -10.76 4.79 -1.30
C LEU A 487 -10.84 6.07 -2.13
N ALA A 488 -11.47 6.04 -3.30
CA ALA A 488 -11.61 7.24 -4.15
C ALA A 488 -12.34 8.38 -3.41
N ALA A 489 -13.32 8.07 -2.56
CA ALA A 489 -14.04 9.06 -1.75
C ALA A 489 -13.15 9.75 -0.70
N GLU A 490 -12.07 9.09 -0.26
CA GLU A 490 -11.16 9.58 0.78
C GLU A 490 -9.90 10.28 0.21
N ILE A 491 -9.66 10.19 -1.10
CA ILE A 491 -8.52 10.84 -1.76
C ILE A 491 -8.84 12.31 -2.02
N SER A 492 -7.87 13.22 -1.83
CA SER A 492 -8.05 14.64 -2.15
C SER A 492 -8.27 14.88 -3.65
N THR A 493 -8.90 15.99 -4.03
CA THR A 493 -9.12 16.36 -5.45
C THR A 493 -7.83 16.39 -6.26
N ALA A 494 -6.74 16.93 -5.70
CA ALA A 494 -5.42 16.88 -6.33
C ALA A 494 -4.91 15.44 -6.53
N GLY A 495 -5.12 14.56 -5.55
CA GLY A 495 -4.75 13.14 -5.67
C GLY A 495 -5.58 12.40 -6.71
N LEU A 496 -6.87 12.72 -6.85
CA LEU A 496 -7.73 12.17 -7.89
C LEU A 496 -7.30 12.65 -9.29
N SER A 497 -6.96 13.94 -9.44
CA SER A 497 -6.44 14.48 -10.69
C SER A 497 -5.15 13.78 -11.11
N GLU A 498 -4.18 13.59 -10.20
CA GLU A 498 -2.97 12.80 -10.50
C GLU A 498 -3.28 11.36 -10.89
N LEU A 499 -4.28 10.72 -10.25
CA LEU A 499 -4.71 9.39 -10.63
C LEU A 499 -5.32 9.37 -12.04
N ALA A 500 -6.13 10.35 -12.39
CA ALA A 500 -6.88 10.42 -13.65
C ALA A 500 -6.01 10.74 -14.88
N LYS A 501 -4.80 11.29 -14.70
CA LYS A 501 -3.84 11.53 -15.81
C LYS A 501 -3.54 10.28 -16.62
N ASP A 502 -3.48 9.10 -15.99
CA ASP A 502 -3.38 7.83 -16.70
C ASP A 502 -4.76 7.36 -17.15
N ARG A 503 -5.14 7.74 -18.38
CA ARG A 503 -6.46 7.45 -18.96
C ARG A 503 -6.82 5.97 -19.00
N ARG A 504 -5.82 5.09 -19.00
CA ARG A 504 -6.03 3.63 -18.95
C ARG A 504 -6.83 3.19 -17.72
N ARG A 505 -6.81 3.98 -16.64
CA ARG A 505 -7.59 3.72 -15.42
C ARG A 505 -9.09 3.93 -15.64
N ILE A 506 -9.45 5.00 -16.34
CA ILE A 506 -10.84 5.25 -16.74
C ILE A 506 -11.28 4.24 -17.79
N GLN A 507 -10.46 4.00 -18.82
CA GLN A 507 -10.70 2.95 -19.82
C GLN A 507 -10.96 1.60 -19.13
N CYS A 508 -10.12 1.19 -18.19
CA CYS A 508 -10.26 -0.07 -17.46
C CYS A 508 -11.63 -0.23 -16.78
N LEU A 509 -12.15 0.84 -16.15
CA LEU A 509 -13.48 0.79 -15.53
C LEU A 509 -14.59 0.79 -16.57
N LEU A 510 -14.46 1.58 -17.65
CA LEU A 510 -15.42 1.59 -18.77
C LEU A 510 -15.51 0.23 -19.46
N MET A 511 -14.39 -0.45 -19.65
CA MET A 511 -14.33 -1.81 -20.17
C MET A 511 -15.19 -2.76 -19.32
N TYR A 512 -15.11 -2.68 -17.99
CA TYR A 512 -15.90 -3.54 -17.10
C TYR A 512 -17.40 -3.22 -17.16
N VAL A 513 -17.78 -1.95 -17.34
CA VAL A 513 -19.18 -1.58 -17.58
C VAL A 513 -19.65 -2.13 -18.92
N ALA A 514 -18.87 -1.94 -19.97
CA ALA A 514 -19.20 -2.35 -21.33
C ALA A 514 -19.38 -3.87 -21.45
N GLU A 515 -18.41 -4.67 -20.95
CA GLU A 515 -18.45 -6.14 -20.96
C GLU A 515 -19.69 -6.72 -20.23
N LYS A 516 -20.16 -6.03 -19.19
CA LYS A 516 -21.30 -6.48 -18.38
C LYS A 516 -22.64 -6.10 -18.98
N CYS A 517 -22.71 -4.94 -19.65
CA CYS A 517 -23.98 -4.32 -20.02
C CYS A 517 -24.33 -4.44 -21.51
N LEU A 518 -23.31 -4.39 -22.38
CA LEU A 518 -23.49 -4.26 -23.83
C LEU A 518 -23.48 -5.61 -24.54
N LEU A 519 -24.00 -5.61 -25.76
CA LEU A 519 -24.05 -6.75 -26.68
C LEU A 519 -23.25 -6.48 -27.96
N ASP A 520 -23.01 -7.50 -28.77
CA ASP A 520 -22.34 -7.38 -30.08
C ASP A 520 -23.06 -6.36 -31.00
N SER A 521 -24.38 -6.25 -30.90
CA SER A 521 -25.16 -5.25 -31.64
C SER A 521 -24.79 -3.82 -31.24
N ASP A 522 -24.54 -3.57 -29.95
CA ASP A 522 -24.13 -2.27 -29.45
C ASP A 522 -22.69 -1.97 -29.87
N GLN A 523 -21.81 -3.00 -29.88
CA GLN A 523 -20.44 -2.84 -30.33
C GLN A 523 -20.38 -2.33 -31.78
N ASN A 524 -21.09 -2.98 -32.70
CA ASN A 524 -21.10 -2.60 -34.11
C ASN A 524 -21.57 -1.15 -34.34
N GLU A 525 -22.50 -0.67 -33.50
CA GLU A 525 -23.01 0.69 -33.58
C GLU A 525 -22.00 1.71 -33.03
N LEU A 526 -21.34 1.39 -31.92
CA LEU A 526 -20.45 2.31 -31.23
C LEU A 526 -19.02 2.32 -31.79
N GLU A 527 -18.52 1.19 -32.31
CA GLU A 527 -17.13 1.00 -32.74
C GLU A 527 -16.56 2.14 -33.61
N PRO A 528 -17.29 2.72 -34.59
CA PRO A 528 -16.77 3.82 -35.41
C PRO A 528 -16.45 5.10 -34.63
N MET A 529 -17.01 5.26 -33.43
CA MET A 529 -16.92 6.47 -32.60
C MET A 529 -16.09 6.25 -31.33
N MET A 530 -15.64 5.03 -31.07
CA MET A 530 -14.98 4.65 -29.83
C MET A 530 -13.45 4.58 -29.97
N PRO A 531 -12.69 4.81 -28.89
CA PRO A 531 -11.24 4.61 -28.90
C PRO A 531 -10.84 3.14 -29.14
N GLU A 532 -9.59 2.92 -29.54
CA GLU A 532 -9.05 1.61 -29.94
C GLU A 532 -9.26 0.49 -28.90
N TYR A 533 -9.26 0.80 -27.60
CA TYR A 533 -9.45 -0.21 -26.56
C TYR A 533 -10.81 -0.93 -26.66
N PHE A 534 -11.83 -0.27 -27.22
CA PHE A 534 -13.19 -0.78 -27.26
C PHE A 534 -13.36 -1.95 -28.24
N SER A 535 -12.62 -1.95 -29.36
CA SER A 535 -12.65 -3.06 -30.34
C SER A 535 -12.02 -4.35 -29.79
N LEU A 536 -11.19 -4.24 -28.75
CA LEU A 536 -10.55 -5.38 -28.08
C LEU A 536 -11.49 -6.09 -27.08
N LEU A 537 -12.65 -5.50 -26.80
CA LEU A 537 -13.62 -6.05 -25.85
C LEU A 537 -14.37 -7.24 -26.42
N ARG A 538 -14.78 -8.13 -25.51
CA ARG A 538 -15.60 -9.29 -25.84
C ARG A 538 -17.00 -9.08 -25.30
N PHE A 539 -17.96 -8.97 -26.20
CA PHE A 539 -19.36 -8.80 -25.87
C PHE A 539 -20.12 -10.13 -25.99
N ARG A 540 -21.32 -10.13 -25.40
CA ARG A 540 -22.25 -11.25 -25.53
C ARG A 540 -23.14 -11.00 -26.76
N PRO A 541 -23.52 -12.04 -27.51
CA PRO A 541 -24.41 -11.85 -28.66
C PRO A 541 -25.82 -11.45 -28.23
N GLU A 542 -26.30 -11.97 -27.10
CA GLU A 542 -27.66 -11.77 -26.60
C GLU A 542 -27.74 -11.87 -25.07
N GLY A 543 -28.91 -11.53 -24.52
CA GLY A 543 -29.23 -11.65 -23.08
C GLY A 543 -29.41 -10.31 -22.37
N ALA A 544 -29.80 -10.35 -21.09
CA ALA A 544 -29.94 -9.17 -20.23
C ALA A 544 -28.57 -8.65 -19.74
N PRO A 545 -28.44 -7.35 -19.38
CA PRO A 545 -27.22 -6.84 -18.76
C PRO A 545 -26.93 -7.56 -17.43
N ILE A 546 -25.66 -7.81 -17.11
CA ILE A 546 -25.25 -8.52 -15.88
C ILE A 546 -25.03 -7.49 -14.77
N PHE A 547 -25.90 -7.50 -13.76
CA PHE A 547 -25.72 -6.71 -12.55
C PHE A 547 -25.16 -7.56 -11.41
N ASP A 548 -23.84 -7.57 -11.27
CA ASP A 548 -23.13 -8.23 -10.17
C ASP A 548 -22.39 -7.23 -9.27
N THR A 549 -21.75 -7.73 -8.21
CA THR A 549 -20.95 -6.90 -7.29
C THR A 549 -19.86 -6.13 -8.00
N THR A 550 -19.28 -6.69 -9.07
CA THR A 550 -18.22 -6.01 -9.83
C THR A 550 -18.81 -4.78 -10.53
N LEU A 551 -19.90 -4.92 -11.28
CA LEU A 551 -20.54 -3.77 -11.93
C LEU A 551 -20.98 -2.71 -10.92
N ARG A 552 -21.60 -3.14 -9.81
CA ARG A 552 -22.03 -2.25 -8.71
C ARG A 552 -20.88 -1.37 -8.19
N PHE A 553 -19.73 -1.98 -7.91
CA PHE A 553 -18.57 -1.25 -7.42
C PHE A 553 -17.86 -0.45 -8.52
N THR A 554 -17.83 -0.93 -9.77
CA THR A 554 -17.29 -0.19 -10.91
C THR A 554 -18.03 1.14 -11.11
N LEU A 555 -19.37 1.12 -11.09
CA LEU A 555 -20.18 2.33 -11.23
C LEU A 555 -19.94 3.31 -10.06
N SER A 556 -19.79 2.78 -8.83
CA SER A 556 -19.48 3.61 -7.66
C SER A 556 -18.06 4.18 -7.70
N ALA A 557 -17.09 3.40 -8.19
CA ALA A 557 -15.71 3.85 -8.38
C ALA A 557 -15.63 4.96 -9.43
N LEU A 558 -16.27 4.78 -10.59
CA LEU A 558 -16.35 5.81 -11.63
C LEU A 558 -16.94 7.11 -11.08
N TRP A 559 -18.07 7.05 -10.37
CA TRP A 559 -18.70 8.24 -9.78
C TRP A 559 -17.77 8.94 -8.78
N ASN A 560 -17.13 8.20 -7.87
CA ASN A 560 -16.24 8.79 -6.87
C ASN A 560 -14.93 9.35 -7.44
N LEU A 561 -14.46 8.84 -8.58
CA LEU A 561 -13.26 9.34 -9.28
C LEU A 561 -13.53 10.63 -10.05
N THR A 562 -14.76 10.84 -10.54
CA THR A 562 -15.15 12.06 -11.27
C THR A 562 -15.61 13.18 -10.35
N ASP A 563 -15.89 12.88 -9.08
CA ASP A 563 -16.33 13.84 -8.07
C ASP A 563 -15.30 14.95 -7.80
N GLU A 564 -15.68 16.20 -8.14
CA GLU A 564 -14.83 17.39 -8.11
C GLU A 564 -13.44 17.19 -8.77
N CYS A 565 -13.39 16.40 -9.86
CA CYS A 565 -12.16 16.06 -10.58
C CYS A 565 -12.31 16.25 -12.11
N PRO A 566 -12.06 17.46 -12.64
CA PRO A 566 -12.20 17.77 -14.07
C PRO A 566 -11.41 16.84 -14.99
N GLU A 567 -10.18 16.48 -14.63
CA GLU A 567 -9.34 15.54 -15.38
C GLU A 567 -10.03 14.18 -15.60
N ALA A 568 -10.72 13.67 -14.57
CA ALA A 568 -11.43 12.40 -14.64
C ALA A 568 -12.72 12.50 -15.47
N CYS A 569 -13.46 13.61 -15.35
CA CYS A 569 -14.63 13.88 -16.20
C CYS A 569 -14.25 13.99 -17.69
N LEU A 570 -13.19 14.73 -17.99
CA LEU A 570 -12.64 14.85 -19.35
C LEU A 570 -12.17 13.49 -19.87
N GLY A 571 -11.44 12.73 -19.06
CA GLY A 571 -11.04 11.36 -19.39
C GLY A 571 -12.25 10.47 -19.67
N PHE A 572 -13.29 10.51 -18.84
CA PHE A 572 -14.52 9.74 -19.06
C PHE A 572 -15.18 10.06 -20.41
N VAL A 573 -15.32 11.34 -20.76
CA VAL A 573 -15.92 11.76 -22.03
C VAL A 573 -15.06 11.34 -23.22
N GLN A 574 -13.75 11.61 -23.16
CA GLN A 574 -12.82 11.31 -24.26
C GLN A 574 -12.63 9.82 -24.50
N GLU A 575 -12.82 8.99 -23.48
CA GLU A 575 -12.72 7.53 -23.58
C GLU A 575 -14.05 6.85 -23.97
N GLY A 576 -15.05 7.62 -24.42
CA GLY A 576 -16.33 7.11 -24.92
C GLY A 576 -17.35 6.77 -23.83
N GLY A 577 -17.19 7.32 -22.63
CA GLY A 577 -18.04 7.01 -21.48
C GLY A 577 -19.51 7.39 -21.68
N LEU A 578 -19.79 8.48 -22.40
CA LEU A 578 -21.17 8.92 -22.69
C LEU A 578 -21.92 7.91 -23.57
N GLN A 579 -21.27 7.44 -24.63
CA GLN A 579 -21.80 6.45 -25.57
C GLN A 579 -22.11 5.13 -24.84
N ILE A 580 -21.20 4.68 -23.98
CA ILE A 580 -21.42 3.49 -23.15
C ILE A 580 -22.61 3.72 -22.20
N TYR A 581 -22.66 4.86 -21.49
CA TYR A 581 -23.72 5.14 -20.51
C TYR A 581 -25.10 5.27 -21.16
N GLU A 582 -25.21 5.85 -22.34
CA GLU A 582 -26.46 5.92 -23.09
C GLU A 582 -27.04 4.52 -23.34
N LYS A 583 -26.22 3.58 -23.82
CA LYS A 583 -26.63 2.19 -24.03
C LYS A 583 -26.97 1.51 -22.71
N VAL A 584 -26.16 1.70 -21.66
CA VAL A 584 -26.41 1.13 -20.32
C VAL A 584 -27.79 1.58 -19.80
N LEU A 585 -28.09 2.87 -19.81
CA LEU A 585 -29.36 3.42 -19.31
C LEU A 585 -30.57 2.84 -20.06
N LYS A 586 -30.46 2.69 -21.39
CA LYS A 586 -31.49 2.07 -22.23
C LYS A 586 -31.69 0.59 -21.89
N ARG A 587 -30.60 -0.17 -21.75
CA ARG A 587 -30.61 -1.62 -21.50
C ARG A 587 -31.16 -1.99 -20.11
N PHE A 588 -30.99 -1.10 -19.14
CA PHE A 588 -31.52 -1.29 -17.78
C PHE A 588 -32.98 -0.86 -17.61
N ALA A 589 -33.62 -0.27 -18.62
CA ALA A 589 -35.00 0.22 -18.53
C ALA A 589 -36.02 -0.87 -18.18
N ASP A 590 -35.79 -2.10 -18.66
CA ASP A 590 -36.68 -3.26 -18.48
C ASP A 590 -36.23 -4.19 -17.34
N GLN A 591 -35.23 -3.79 -16.53
CA GLN A 591 -34.76 -4.58 -15.38
C GLN A 591 -35.61 -4.32 -14.14
N GLU A 592 -35.44 -5.18 -13.13
CA GLU A 592 -36.09 -5.03 -11.82
C GLU A 592 -35.86 -3.63 -11.24
N GLU A 593 -36.90 -3.06 -10.64
CA GLU A 593 -36.96 -1.66 -10.21
C GLU A 593 -35.80 -1.27 -9.29
N GLU A 594 -35.41 -2.13 -8.35
CA GLU A 594 -34.29 -1.88 -7.43
C GLU A 594 -32.94 -1.81 -8.17
N ILE A 595 -32.69 -2.78 -9.07
CA ILE A 595 -31.48 -2.85 -9.88
C ILE A 595 -31.40 -1.66 -10.83
N LYS A 596 -32.49 -1.38 -11.55
CA LYS A 596 -32.63 -0.23 -12.45
C LYS A 596 -32.35 1.07 -11.72
N ASN A 597 -32.98 1.28 -10.56
CA ASN A 597 -32.80 2.51 -9.79
C ASN A 597 -31.37 2.64 -9.27
N HIS A 598 -30.74 1.54 -8.87
CA HIS A 598 -29.34 1.57 -8.47
C HIS A 598 -28.42 2.02 -9.62
N VAL A 599 -28.57 1.42 -10.80
CA VAL A 599 -27.77 1.79 -11.98
C VAL A 599 -28.04 3.24 -12.39
N TYR A 600 -29.30 3.65 -12.45
CA TYR A 600 -29.69 5.01 -12.84
C TYR A 600 -29.10 6.05 -11.89
N THR A 601 -29.21 5.83 -10.57
CA THR A 601 -28.59 6.73 -9.58
C THR A 601 -27.09 6.86 -9.79
N LYS A 602 -26.37 5.75 -9.99
CA LYS A 602 -24.90 5.79 -10.16
C LYS A 602 -24.49 6.45 -11.47
N CYS A 603 -25.17 6.13 -12.57
CA CYS A 603 -24.89 6.73 -13.87
C CYS A 603 -25.20 8.23 -13.87
N LEU A 604 -26.38 8.64 -13.37
CA LEU A 604 -26.76 10.05 -13.29
C LEU A 604 -25.88 10.84 -12.31
N GLY A 605 -25.45 10.23 -11.21
CA GLY A 605 -24.48 10.84 -10.29
C GLY A 605 -23.17 11.20 -10.98
N LEU A 606 -22.61 10.28 -11.77
CA LEU A 606 -21.42 10.57 -12.57
C LEU A 606 -21.69 11.63 -13.64
N LEU A 607 -22.81 11.52 -14.38
CA LEU A 607 -23.14 12.47 -15.45
C LEU A 607 -23.40 13.89 -14.89
N ASN A 608 -23.89 14.01 -13.66
CA ASN A 608 -23.98 15.28 -12.94
C ASN A 608 -22.58 15.86 -12.73
N ASN A 609 -21.61 15.07 -12.26
CA ASN A 609 -20.22 15.52 -12.10
C ASN A 609 -19.58 15.92 -13.45
N VAL A 610 -19.96 15.26 -14.55
CA VAL A 610 -19.55 15.65 -15.91
C VAL A 610 -20.22 16.98 -16.33
N ALA A 611 -21.46 17.23 -15.92
CA ALA A 611 -22.14 18.50 -16.20
C ALA A 611 -21.57 19.67 -15.37
N GLU A 612 -21.00 19.40 -14.19
CA GLU A 612 -20.34 20.41 -13.36
C GLU A 612 -19.11 21.03 -14.05
N VAL A 613 -18.40 20.25 -14.87
CA VAL A 613 -17.18 20.65 -15.59
C VAL A 613 -17.53 21.38 -16.89
N GLU A 614 -17.09 22.63 -17.02
CA GLU A 614 -17.50 23.55 -18.10
C GLU A 614 -17.14 23.01 -19.49
N GLU A 615 -15.95 22.44 -19.64
CA GLU A 615 -15.42 21.91 -20.89
C GLU A 615 -16.19 20.69 -21.42
N THR A 616 -16.90 19.97 -20.55
CA THR A 616 -17.65 18.76 -20.92
C THR A 616 -19.15 18.99 -21.08
N ARG A 617 -19.72 20.10 -20.58
CA ARG A 617 -21.18 20.37 -20.61
C ARG A 617 -21.80 20.18 -21.99
N ASN A 618 -21.20 20.74 -23.03
CA ASN A 618 -21.75 20.67 -24.39
C ASN A 618 -21.86 19.23 -24.92
N THR A 619 -21.02 18.32 -24.41
CA THR A 619 -21.02 16.92 -24.86
C THR A 619 -22.23 16.12 -24.37
N LEU A 620 -22.97 16.64 -23.38
CA LEU A 620 -24.19 16.04 -22.84
C LEU A 620 -25.46 16.47 -23.61
N LEU A 621 -25.37 17.46 -24.50
CA LEU A 621 -26.50 17.91 -25.34
C LEU A 621 -26.73 16.94 -26.52
N VAL A 622 -27.13 15.72 -26.19
CA VAL A 622 -27.48 14.64 -27.14
C VAL A 622 -28.97 14.34 -26.99
N ASP A 623 -29.72 14.29 -28.09
CA ASP A 623 -31.19 14.15 -28.08
C ASP A 623 -31.67 13.00 -27.17
N SER A 624 -31.08 11.81 -27.32
CA SER A 624 -31.44 10.61 -26.53
C SER A 624 -31.17 10.76 -25.03
N LEU A 625 -30.07 11.42 -24.65
CA LEU A 625 -29.74 11.68 -23.25
C LEU A 625 -30.64 12.78 -22.67
N MET A 626 -30.91 13.83 -23.44
CA MET A 626 -31.78 14.93 -23.00
C MET A 626 -33.22 14.47 -22.81
N ASP A 627 -33.76 13.64 -23.70
CA ASP A 627 -35.06 12.98 -23.53
C ASP A 627 -35.09 12.12 -22.26
N PHE A 628 -34.01 11.38 -21.99
CA PHE A 628 -33.87 10.59 -20.78
C PHE A 628 -33.87 11.48 -19.53
N PHE A 629 -33.03 12.52 -19.47
CA PHE A 629 -32.94 13.44 -18.32
C PHE A 629 -34.29 14.12 -18.07
N PHE A 630 -34.96 14.56 -19.14
CA PHE A 630 -36.29 15.16 -19.06
C PHE A 630 -37.31 14.23 -18.40
N LYS A 631 -37.33 12.94 -18.79
CA LYS A 631 -38.17 11.92 -18.18
C LYS A 631 -37.80 11.69 -16.71
N MET A 632 -36.51 11.70 -16.38
CA MET A 632 -36.01 11.44 -15.02
C MET A 632 -36.31 12.57 -14.02
N LEU A 633 -36.55 13.82 -14.47
CA LEU A 633 -36.93 14.95 -13.59
C LEU A 633 -38.16 14.64 -12.72
N ARG A 634 -39.09 13.80 -13.21
CA ARG A 634 -40.34 13.41 -12.52
C ARG A 634 -40.34 11.95 -12.07
N HIS A 635 -39.16 11.35 -11.94
CA HIS A 635 -39.03 9.98 -11.46
C HIS A 635 -39.50 9.85 -10.00
N PRO A 636 -40.18 8.75 -9.61
CA PRO A 636 -40.65 8.57 -8.23
C PRO A 636 -39.50 8.45 -7.21
N ASN A 637 -38.33 7.98 -7.64
CA ASN A 637 -37.13 7.95 -6.80
C ASN A 637 -36.44 9.33 -6.81
N ILE A 638 -36.43 9.99 -5.65
CA ILE A 638 -35.87 11.33 -5.46
C ILE A 638 -34.38 11.44 -5.84
N GLN A 639 -33.56 10.40 -5.65
CA GLN A 639 -32.15 10.43 -6.05
C GLN A 639 -31.98 10.61 -7.55
N ILE A 640 -32.79 9.89 -8.33
CA ILE A 640 -32.76 9.94 -9.79
C ILE A 640 -33.22 11.31 -10.28
N SER A 641 -34.33 11.82 -9.73
CA SER A 641 -34.80 13.17 -10.07
C SER A 641 -33.84 14.26 -9.65
N TYR A 642 -33.18 14.10 -8.51
CA TYR A 642 -32.17 15.03 -8.00
C TYR A 642 -30.98 15.16 -8.96
N PHE A 643 -30.40 14.04 -9.41
CA PHE A 643 -29.26 14.08 -10.32
C PHE A 643 -29.66 14.53 -11.73
N ALA A 644 -30.83 14.11 -12.23
CA ALA A 644 -31.35 14.63 -13.50
C ALA A 644 -31.54 16.15 -13.46
N ALA A 645 -32.07 16.68 -12.35
CA ALA A 645 -32.22 18.10 -12.13
C ALA A 645 -30.88 18.84 -12.10
N GLY A 646 -29.85 18.26 -11.45
CA GLY A 646 -28.51 18.82 -11.42
C GLY A 646 -27.86 18.90 -12.81
N ILE A 647 -27.98 17.83 -13.60
CA ILE A 647 -27.52 17.82 -14.99
C ILE A 647 -28.19 18.96 -15.77
N ILE A 648 -29.53 19.04 -15.74
CA ILE A 648 -30.26 20.11 -16.44
C ILE A 648 -29.90 21.50 -15.91
N ALA A 649 -29.72 21.66 -14.59
CA ALA A 649 -29.31 22.91 -13.96
C ALA A 649 -27.97 23.41 -14.50
N HIS A 650 -26.96 22.53 -14.58
CA HIS A 650 -25.65 22.89 -15.13
C HIS A 650 -25.68 23.12 -16.65
N LEU A 651 -26.44 22.33 -17.42
CA LEU A 651 -26.59 22.56 -18.86
C LEU A 651 -27.33 23.86 -19.17
N SER A 652 -28.23 24.30 -18.28
CA SER A 652 -28.95 25.57 -18.42
C SER A 652 -28.04 26.79 -18.34
N CYS A 653 -26.82 26.63 -17.79
CA CYS A 653 -25.80 27.68 -17.80
C CYS A 653 -25.14 27.88 -19.19
N LEU A 654 -25.32 26.96 -20.14
CA LEU A 654 -24.85 27.16 -21.51
C LEU A 654 -25.69 28.23 -22.22
N LYS A 655 -25.05 28.99 -23.11
CA LYS A 655 -25.73 30.01 -23.92
C LYS A 655 -26.80 29.38 -24.79
N ASP A 656 -27.87 30.14 -25.06
CA ASP A 656 -28.99 29.66 -25.86
C ASP A 656 -28.54 29.22 -27.27
N GLU A 657 -27.59 29.91 -27.89
CA GLU A 657 -27.01 29.53 -29.20
C GLU A 657 -26.45 28.10 -29.22
N VAL A 658 -25.85 27.66 -28.11
CA VAL A 658 -25.29 26.31 -27.97
C VAL A 658 -26.42 25.28 -27.91
N TRP A 659 -27.49 25.59 -27.19
CA TRP A 659 -28.69 24.73 -27.14
C TRP A 659 -29.36 24.61 -28.51
N HIS A 660 -29.56 25.73 -29.22
CA HIS A 660 -30.21 25.72 -30.53
C HIS A 660 -29.39 25.00 -31.61
N SER A 661 -28.05 25.01 -31.49
CA SER A 661 -27.19 24.28 -32.43
C SER A 661 -27.15 22.78 -32.16
N ALA A 662 -27.38 22.34 -30.92
CA ALA A 662 -27.32 20.94 -30.53
C ALA A 662 -28.70 20.24 -30.53
N LEU A 663 -29.78 20.94 -30.17
CA LEU A 663 -31.11 20.35 -29.93
C LEU A 663 -32.21 21.14 -30.65
N GLN A 664 -33.26 20.42 -31.08
CA GLN A 664 -34.47 21.05 -31.61
C GLN A 664 -35.41 21.60 -30.51
N SER A 665 -35.23 21.15 -29.27
CA SER A 665 -36.09 21.49 -28.14
C SER A 665 -35.66 22.78 -27.44
N SER A 666 -36.63 23.55 -26.95
CA SER A 666 -36.35 24.83 -26.28
C SER A 666 -35.80 24.62 -24.87
N LYS A 667 -34.64 25.25 -24.58
CA LYS A 667 -34.03 25.35 -23.24
C LYS A 667 -35.04 25.80 -22.16
N GLU A 668 -35.95 26.71 -22.51
CA GLU A 668 -36.99 27.23 -21.61
C GLU A 668 -37.88 26.11 -21.03
N SER A 669 -38.21 25.11 -21.86
CA SER A 669 -39.06 23.98 -21.44
C SER A 669 -38.40 23.16 -20.33
N TYR A 670 -37.09 22.91 -20.45
CA TYR A 670 -36.32 22.15 -19.46
C TYR A 670 -36.21 22.89 -18.14
N ILE A 671 -35.91 24.20 -18.18
CA ILE A 671 -35.78 25.04 -17.00
C ILE A 671 -37.11 25.14 -16.24
N LYS A 672 -38.22 25.33 -16.98
CA LYS A 672 -39.56 25.39 -16.38
C LYS A 672 -39.91 24.08 -15.67
N ILE A 673 -39.63 22.93 -16.29
CA ILE A 673 -39.93 21.63 -15.70
C ILE A 673 -38.99 21.28 -14.55
N LEU A 674 -37.73 21.72 -14.60
CA LEU A 674 -36.79 21.67 -13.48
C LEU A 674 -37.42 22.35 -12.25
N GLY A 675 -37.84 23.61 -12.36
CA GLY A 675 -38.46 24.35 -11.25
C GLY A 675 -39.73 23.69 -10.71
N GLN A 676 -40.62 23.25 -11.60
CA GLN A 676 -41.83 22.50 -11.23
C GLN A 676 -41.52 21.20 -10.47
N SER A 677 -40.48 20.49 -10.90
CA SER A 677 -40.09 19.22 -10.31
C SER A 677 -39.53 19.43 -8.90
N VAL A 678 -38.59 20.37 -8.72
CA VAL A 678 -38.03 20.69 -7.39
C VAL A 678 -39.12 21.16 -6.42
N CYS A 679 -40.09 21.96 -6.88
CA CYS A 679 -41.23 22.39 -6.07
C CYS A 679 -42.14 21.25 -5.61
N SER A 680 -42.15 20.12 -6.31
CA SER A 680 -42.96 18.95 -5.98
C SER A 680 -42.29 17.99 -4.99
N TRP A 681 -40.98 18.16 -4.74
CA TRP A 681 -40.22 17.23 -3.94
C TRP A 681 -40.52 17.35 -2.46
N LYS A 682 -40.54 16.20 -1.79
CA LYS A 682 -40.52 16.11 -0.34
C LYS A 682 -39.11 15.74 0.09
N PRO A 683 -38.47 16.50 1.00
CA PRO A 683 -37.13 16.16 1.48
C PRO A 683 -37.08 14.73 2.04
N PRO A 684 -36.17 13.87 1.57
CA PRO A 684 -36.09 12.50 2.06
C PRO A 684 -35.65 12.46 3.53
N GLN A 685 -36.13 11.46 4.27
CA GLN A 685 -35.80 11.27 5.69
C GLN A 685 -34.39 10.73 5.92
N SER A 686 -33.86 9.96 4.97
CA SER A 686 -32.49 9.47 4.98
C SER A 686 -31.55 10.43 4.28
N GLU A 687 -30.25 10.33 4.59
CA GLU A 687 -29.21 10.94 3.80
C GLU A 687 -29.27 10.41 2.35
N MET A 688 -29.18 11.32 1.39
CA MET A 688 -29.27 11.01 -0.03
C MET A 688 -27.92 11.11 -0.75
N VAL A 689 -27.18 12.19 -0.45
CA VAL A 689 -25.94 12.57 -1.11
C VAL A 689 -25.00 13.23 -0.12
N ALA A 690 -23.70 13.12 -0.37
CA ALA A 690 -22.65 13.83 0.32
C ALA A 690 -21.75 14.50 -0.72
N TYR A 691 -21.32 15.72 -0.41
CA TYR A 691 -20.42 16.51 -1.25
C TYR A 691 -19.08 16.74 -0.54
N ARG A 692 -17.99 16.91 -1.29
CA ARG A 692 -16.69 17.23 -0.70
C ARG A 692 -16.62 18.71 -0.33
N SER A 693 -17.20 19.56 -1.17
CA SER A 693 -17.30 21.00 -0.95
C SER A 693 -18.66 21.57 -1.42
N PHE A 694 -18.89 22.85 -1.19
CA PHE A 694 -20.02 23.59 -1.80
C PHE A 694 -19.63 24.30 -3.11
N GLU A 695 -18.40 24.08 -3.62
CA GLU A 695 -17.89 24.75 -4.82
C GLU A 695 -18.77 24.50 -6.07
N PRO A 696 -19.29 23.29 -6.33
CA PRO A 696 -20.19 23.07 -7.47
C PRO A 696 -21.46 23.93 -7.42
N PHE A 697 -22.04 24.09 -6.22
CA PHE A 697 -23.22 24.93 -6.02
C PHE A 697 -22.89 26.42 -6.14
N GLU A 698 -21.76 26.86 -5.57
CA GLU A 698 -21.32 28.25 -5.70
C GLU A 698 -21.11 28.62 -7.18
N LYS A 699 -20.46 27.75 -7.97
CA LYS A 699 -20.25 27.95 -9.41
C LYS A 699 -21.57 28.10 -10.18
N VAL A 700 -22.57 27.28 -9.89
CA VAL A 700 -23.84 27.32 -10.64
C VAL A 700 -24.72 28.50 -10.25
N VAL A 701 -24.75 28.92 -8.98
CA VAL A 701 -25.60 30.05 -8.55
C VAL A 701 -25.01 31.41 -8.92
N LEU A 702 -23.68 31.48 -9.06
CA LEU A 702 -22.99 32.69 -9.49
C LEU A 702 -22.79 32.76 -11.01
N HIS A 703 -23.27 31.76 -11.76
CA HIS A 703 -23.11 31.76 -13.21
C HIS A 703 -24.01 32.83 -13.87
N PRO A 704 -23.53 33.63 -14.84
CA PRO A 704 -24.32 34.72 -15.43
C PRO A 704 -25.62 34.29 -16.11
N GLU A 705 -25.62 33.09 -16.70
CA GLU A 705 -26.80 32.47 -17.34
C GLU A 705 -27.74 31.73 -16.36
N SER A 706 -27.42 31.73 -15.05
CA SER A 706 -28.20 31.02 -14.05
C SER A 706 -29.54 31.69 -13.80
N ARG A 707 -30.56 30.87 -13.51
CA ARG A 707 -31.96 31.30 -13.37
C ARG A 707 -32.55 30.83 -12.05
N LEU A 708 -33.71 31.37 -11.71
CA LEU A 708 -34.40 31.09 -10.44
C LEU A 708 -34.58 29.59 -10.16
N GLU A 709 -34.94 28.80 -11.17
CA GLU A 709 -35.17 27.36 -11.05
C GLU A 709 -33.85 26.59 -10.79
N VAL A 710 -32.75 27.05 -11.38
CA VAL A 710 -31.39 26.52 -11.16
C VAL A 710 -30.93 26.84 -9.73
N HIS A 711 -31.15 28.08 -9.30
CA HIS A 711 -30.87 28.50 -7.92
C HIS A 711 -31.69 27.68 -6.92
N LEU A 712 -32.97 27.43 -7.21
CA LEU A 712 -33.84 26.65 -6.35
C LEU A 712 -33.29 25.23 -6.16
N TRP A 713 -32.84 24.57 -7.22
CA TRP A 713 -32.20 23.25 -7.12
C TRP A 713 -30.97 23.29 -6.19
N ALA A 714 -30.06 24.25 -6.39
CA ALA A 714 -28.84 24.37 -5.59
C ALA A 714 -29.15 24.65 -4.11
N VAL A 715 -30.07 25.58 -3.82
CA VAL A 715 -30.49 25.90 -2.44
C VAL A 715 -31.21 24.72 -1.80
N TRP A 716 -32.04 23.98 -2.54
CA TRP A 716 -32.67 22.75 -2.05
C TRP A 716 -31.63 21.70 -1.68
N ALA A 717 -30.58 21.52 -2.49
CA ALA A 717 -29.49 20.60 -2.22
C ALA A 717 -28.74 20.97 -0.92
N ILE A 718 -28.36 22.24 -0.79
CA ILE A 718 -27.68 22.78 0.41
C ILE A 718 -28.56 22.56 1.64
N HIS A 719 -29.84 22.91 1.56
CA HIS A 719 -30.80 22.72 2.65
C HIS A 719 -30.85 21.25 3.08
N HIS A 720 -31.00 20.32 2.13
CA HIS A 720 -31.04 18.90 2.41
C HIS A 720 -29.76 18.41 3.12
N ILE A 721 -28.59 18.80 2.62
CA ILE A 721 -27.29 18.43 3.23
C ILE A 721 -27.22 18.92 4.69
N LEU A 722 -27.58 20.18 4.94
CA LEU A 722 -27.53 20.75 6.29
C LEU A 722 -28.54 20.10 7.24
N THR A 723 -29.75 19.76 6.78
CA THR A 723 -30.74 19.07 7.63
C THR A 723 -30.31 17.68 8.08
N ARG A 724 -29.34 17.05 7.39
CA ARG A 724 -28.84 15.70 7.70
C ARG A 724 -27.49 15.73 8.41
N LYS A 725 -26.63 16.71 8.10
CA LYS A 725 -25.23 16.79 8.56
C LYS A 725 -24.81 18.21 8.95
N GLU A 726 -25.66 18.90 9.71
CA GLU A 726 -25.45 20.30 10.18
C GLU A 726 -24.04 20.51 10.76
N ALA A 727 -23.64 19.67 11.73
CA ALA A 727 -22.34 19.79 12.41
C ALA A 727 -21.12 19.66 11.49
N ARG A 728 -21.24 18.95 10.37
CA ARG A 728 -20.15 18.79 9.39
C ARG A 728 -20.11 19.93 8.40
N TYR A 729 -21.27 20.32 7.86
CA TYR A 729 -21.33 21.18 6.68
C TYR A 729 -21.60 22.65 6.99
N VAL A 730 -22.21 23.01 8.12
CA VAL A 730 -22.37 24.43 8.48
C VAL A 730 -21.01 25.13 8.59
N PRO A 731 -19.99 24.57 9.28
CA PRO A 731 -18.65 25.17 9.28
C PRO A 731 -18.09 25.33 7.87
N THR A 732 -18.27 24.36 6.98
CA THR A 732 -17.83 24.46 5.58
C THR A 732 -18.55 25.60 4.85
N LEU A 733 -19.86 25.73 5.01
CA LEU A 733 -20.65 26.79 4.38
C LEU A 733 -20.26 28.19 4.89
N CYS A 734 -19.88 28.32 6.17
CA CYS A 734 -19.39 29.60 6.71
C CYS A 734 -18.13 30.12 6.00
N HIS A 735 -17.33 29.23 5.42
CA HIS A 735 -16.13 29.61 4.66
C HIS A 735 -16.43 29.93 3.18
N CYS A 736 -17.68 29.78 2.72
CA CYS A 736 -18.13 30.10 1.36
C CYS A 736 -18.82 31.47 1.34
N GLU A 737 -18.05 32.57 1.46
CA GLU A 737 -18.61 33.93 1.59
C GLU A 737 -19.55 34.32 0.45
N ARG A 738 -19.21 33.96 -0.80
CA ARG A 738 -20.01 34.34 -1.98
C ARG A 738 -21.34 33.61 -1.98
N LEU A 739 -21.34 32.30 -1.71
CA LEU A 739 -22.56 31.51 -1.57
C LEU A 739 -23.43 32.01 -0.39
N LEU A 740 -22.83 32.36 0.75
CA LEU A 740 -23.57 32.89 1.89
C LEU A 740 -24.17 34.28 1.59
N ASN A 741 -23.45 35.14 0.89
CA ASN A 741 -23.96 36.43 0.44
C ASN A 741 -25.14 36.27 -0.53
N PHE A 742 -25.06 35.29 -1.44
CA PHE A 742 -26.17 34.92 -2.30
C PHE A 742 -27.40 34.47 -1.48
N LEU A 743 -27.22 33.57 -0.51
CA LEU A 743 -28.31 33.09 0.35
C LEU A 743 -28.96 34.24 1.16
N ARG A 744 -28.14 35.14 1.74
CA ARG A 744 -28.63 36.33 2.46
C ARG A 744 -29.38 37.29 1.54
N TYR A 745 -28.91 37.47 0.31
CA TYR A 745 -29.62 38.24 -0.70
C TYR A 745 -31.00 37.61 -1.01
N VAL A 746 -31.07 36.29 -1.24
CA VAL A 746 -32.34 35.59 -1.50
C VAL A 746 -33.36 35.79 -0.37
N VAL A 747 -32.89 35.85 0.88
CA VAL A 747 -33.74 36.12 2.06
C VAL A 747 -34.21 37.58 2.12
N SER A 748 -33.40 38.54 1.65
CA SER A 748 -33.68 39.97 1.79
C SER A 748 -34.64 40.53 0.72
N VAL A 749 -34.73 39.92 -0.45
CA VAL A 749 -35.57 40.40 -1.57
C VAL A 749 -36.91 39.65 -1.70
N ASP A 750 -37.96 40.34 -2.15
CA ASP A 750 -39.29 39.74 -2.33
C ASP A 750 -39.38 38.75 -3.51
N GLU A 751 -40.48 37.98 -3.55
CA GLU A 751 -40.72 36.96 -4.59
C GLU A 751 -40.71 37.54 -6.01
N THR A 752 -41.22 38.76 -6.19
CA THR A 752 -41.31 39.40 -7.51
C THR A 752 -39.95 39.84 -8.03
N VAL A 753 -39.06 40.28 -7.13
CA VAL A 753 -37.66 40.61 -7.43
C VAL A 753 -36.87 39.35 -7.79
N LEU A 754 -37.10 38.23 -7.09
CA LEU A 754 -36.49 36.94 -7.42
C LEU A 754 -36.93 36.41 -8.80
N CYS A 755 -38.19 36.65 -9.20
CA CYS A 755 -38.66 36.26 -10.52
C CYS A 755 -38.25 37.23 -11.64
N ALA A 756 -38.08 38.53 -11.35
CA ALA A 756 -37.72 39.54 -12.33
C ALA A 756 -36.22 39.58 -12.64
N ASN A 757 -35.38 39.15 -11.70
CA ASN A 757 -33.93 39.15 -11.84
C ASN A 757 -33.43 37.82 -12.42
N CYS A 758 -32.87 37.85 -13.63
CA CYS A 758 -31.68 37.04 -13.89
C CYS A 758 -30.60 37.58 -12.94
N LEU A 759 -30.41 36.91 -11.80
CA LEU A 759 -29.53 37.36 -10.73
C LEU A 759 -28.11 37.55 -11.30
N GLN A 760 -27.52 38.72 -11.03
CA GLN A 760 -26.20 39.22 -11.47
C GLN A 760 -26.10 40.00 -12.80
N ARG A 761 -26.90 41.06 -12.93
CA ARG A 761 -26.48 42.23 -13.74
C ARG A 761 -26.01 43.44 -12.92
N GLN A 762 -25.82 43.29 -11.59
CA GLN A 762 -25.67 44.44 -10.66
C GLN A 762 -24.53 44.38 -9.63
N THR A 763 -23.51 43.54 -9.79
CA THR A 763 -22.31 43.60 -8.90
C THR A 763 -21.14 44.39 -9.49
N SER A 764 -21.32 45.07 -10.63
CA SER A 764 -20.28 45.92 -11.24
C SER A 764 -20.78 47.35 -11.51
N THR A 765 -21.33 48.05 -10.52
CA THR A 765 -21.46 49.52 -10.59
C THR A 765 -21.36 50.16 -9.20
N SER A 766 -20.14 50.44 -8.75
CA SER A 766 -19.87 51.55 -7.84
C SER A 766 -18.39 51.96 -7.85
N SER A 767 -18.01 52.79 -8.83
CA SER A 767 -16.95 53.78 -8.70
C SER A 767 -17.08 54.81 -9.83
N PRO A 768 -17.16 56.13 -9.56
CA PRO A 768 -17.15 57.15 -10.59
C PRO A 768 -15.72 57.63 -10.94
N GLN A 769 -15.54 58.04 -12.20
CA GLN A 769 -14.38 58.74 -12.83
C GLN A 769 -13.22 57.80 -13.24
N ASP A 770 -12.73 57.75 -14.49
CA ASP A 770 -12.45 58.80 -15.48
C ASP A 770 -12.62 58.36 -16.97
N SER A 771 -12.56 59.37 -17.85
CA SER A 771 -12.76 59.49 -19.32
C SER A 771 -11.92 58.59 -20.28
N PRO A 772 -12.25 58.57 -21.60
CA PRO A 772 -12.03 57.43 -22.49
C PRO A 772 -10.83 57.59 -23.42
N GLU A 773 -10.11 56.50 -23.73
CA GLU A 773 -9.20 56.45 -24.89
C GLU A 773 -9.20 55.06 -25.58
N GLU A 774 -8.88 55.14 -26.87
CA GLU A 774 -9.22 54.26 -27.98
C GLU A 774 -8.49 52.91 -28.02
N GLU A 775 -9.18 51.89 -28.54
CA GLU A 775 -8.59 50.62 -28.97
C GLU A 775 -7.86 50.78 -30.31
N GLN A 776 -6.55 50.49 -30.33
CA GLN A 776 -5.87 49.96 -31.52
C GLN A 776 -4.87 48.86 -31.14
N SER A 777 -4.97 47.74 -31.85
CA SER A 777 -4.10 46.57 -31.75
C SER A 777 -2.72 46.81 -32.36
N MET A 778 -1.64 46.25 -31.77
CA MET A 778 -0.70 45.32 -32.42
C MET A 778 0.48 44.94 -31.50
N ALA A 779 1.13 43.84 -31.88
CA ALA A 779 2.05 43.01 -31.11
C ALA A 779 3.50 43.53 -30.93
N MET A 780 4.20 42.81 -30.05
CA MET A 780 5.63 42.41 -30.04
C MET A 780 6.63 43.08 -29.07
N HIS A 781 7.16 42.20 -28.21
CA HIS A 781 8.58 41.93 -27.89
C HIS A 781 9.45 42.83 -26.97
N PHE A 782 10.43 42.10 -26.40
CA PHE A 782 11.70 42.44 -25.73
C PHE A 782 11.62 42.61 -24.20
N SER A 783 12.53 42.08 -23.37
CA SER A 783 13.65 41.14 -23.51
C SER A 783 14.23 40.88 -22.12
N ALA A 784 14.92 39.75 -21.95
CA ALA A 784 15.96 39.61 -20.94
C ALA A 784 17.19 38.92 -21.59
N VAL A 785 18.33 39.58 -21.44
CA VAL A 785 19.71 39.24 -21.85
C VAL A 785 20.54 39.43 -20.57
N GLU A 786 21.60 38.72 -20.19
CA GLU A 786 22.32 37.47 -20.54
C GLU A 786 23.36 37.30 -19.40
N SER A 787 24.07 36.15 -19.41
CA SER A 787 25.46 35.88 -18.98
C SER A 787 25.51 34.66 -18.04
N ASP A 788 26.41 33.68 -18.17
CA ASP A 788 27.46 33.39 -19.14
C ASP A 788 27.86 31.91 -18.96
N SER A 789 28.59 31.35 -19.94
CA SER A 789 29.51 30.19 -19.86
C SER A 789 29.25 29.01 -20.84
N THR A 790 29.73 29.21 -22.08
CA THR A 790 30.73 28.40 -22.79
C THR A 790 30.76 26.85 -22.66
N ASN A 791 30.34 26.22 -23.75
CA ASN A 791 31.12 25.44 -24.75
C ASN A 791 31.86 24.11 -24.46
N HIS A 792 31.77 23.28 -25.53
CA HIS A 792 32.57 22.14 -25.99
C HIS A 792 32.11 20.74 -25.53
N SER A 793 31.91 19.73 -26.41
CA SER A 793 32.13 19.60 -27.86
C SER A 793 31.58 18.25 -28.38
N CYS A 794 31.27 18.21 -29.69
CA CYS A 794 31.37 17.13 -30.70
C CYS A 794 30.90 15.69 -30.35
N SER A 795 29.92 15.05 -31.01
CA SER A 795 29.58 14.80 -32.44
C SER A 795 29.95 13.40 -32.95
N TYR A 796 29.01 12.82 -33.73
CA TYR A 796 29.10 11.66 -34.65
C TYR A 796 29.34 10.27 -34.03
N SER A 797 28.80 9.16 -34.52
CA SER A 797 28.03 8.83 -35.74
C SER A 797 27.46 7.41 -35.59
N ALA A 798 26.31 7.19 -36.22
CA ALA A 798 25.78 5.86 -36.52
C ALA A 798 26.66 5.10 -37.53
N ASN A 799 26.68 3.76 -37.44
CA ASN A 799 26.94 2.90 -38.59
C ASN A 799 26.20 1.57 -38.45
N LEU A 800 25.63 1.14 -39.58
CA LEU A 800 24.92 -0.11 -39.79
C LEU A 800 25.87 -1.33 -39.78
N SER A 801 25.28 -2.48 -39.40
CA SER A 801 25.20 -3.71 -40.21
C SER A 801 25.69 -5.00 -39.56
N GLN A 802 24.94 -6.06 -39.90
CA GLN A 802 25.27 -7.49 -39.96
C GLN A 802 25.02 -8.39 -38.73
N SER A 803 24.08 -9.31 -38.98
CA SER A 803 23.87 -10.61 -38.34
C SER A 803 25.16 -11.45 -38.23
N PRO A 804 25.16 -12.47 -37.34
CA PRO A 804 24.96 -13.82 -37.87
C PRO A 804 24.06 -14.73 -37.02
N ARG A 805 23.48 -15.72 -37.69
CA ARG A 805 22.81 -16.91 -37.14
C ARG A 805 23.83 -17.92 -36.61
N SER A 806 23.57 -18.45 -35.42
CA SER A 806 23.78 -19.86 -34.98
C SER A 806 23.03 -19.98 -33.64
N GLY A 807 22.23 -20.99 -33.32
CA GLY A 807 22.27 -22.40 -33.69
C GLY A 807 22.88 -23.22 -32.54
N SER A 808 22.19 -23.36 -31.40
CA SER A 808 22.34 -24.55 -30.54
C SER A 808 21.12 -24.75 -29.62
N THR A 809 20.44 -25.85 -29.88
CA THR A 809 19.48 -26.57 -29.05
C THR A 809 20.24 -27.29 -27.94
N PHE A 810 19.80 -27.25 -26.67
CA PHE A 810 19.89 -28.39 -25.77
C PHE A 810 18.93 -28.25 -24.57
N ALA A 811 18.38 -29.40 -24.21
CA ALA A 811 17.23 -29.65 -23.35
C ALA A 811 17.42 -29.31 -21.87
N ILE A 812 16.32 -28.92 -21.21
CA ILE A 812 16.15 -29.12 -19.76
C ILE A 812 14.78 -29.78 -19.55
N GLY A 813 14.83 -30.95 -18.91
CA GLY A 813 13.73 -31.87 -18.73
C GLY A 813 12.62 -31.37 -17.80
N SER A 814 11.39 -31.68 -18.21
CA SER A 814 10.23 -31.70 -17.33
C SER A 814 10.41 -32.77 -16.26
N THR A 815 10.22 -32.39 -14.99
CA THR A 815 9.79 -33.32 -13.96
C THR A 815 8.36 -32.95 -13.57
N ASN A 816 7.47 -33.88 -13.90
CA ASN A 816 6.06 -33.86 -13.56
C ASN A 816 5.88 -33.92 -12.04
N PHE A 817 5.07 -33.02 -11.48
CA PHE A 817 4.28 -33.30 -10.30
C PHE A 817 2.80 -33.11 -10.64
N SER A 818 2.17 -34.24 -10.94
CA SER A 818 0.75 -34.40 -11.16
C SER A 818 0.02 -34.59 -9.83
N GLY A 819 -1.12 -33.89 -9.70
CA GLY A 819 -2.35 -34.46 -9.15
C GLY A 819 -2.66 -34.24 -7.66
N SER A 820 -3.61 -33.37 -7.37
CA SER A 820 -4.94 -33.82 -6.95
C SER A 820 -5.94 -32.66 -6.96
N VAL A 821 -6.74 -32.62 -8.02
CA VAL A 821 -8.03 -31.95 -8.05
C VAL A 821 -9.04 -32.99 -7.60
N LEU A 822 -9.86 -32.68 -6.60
CA LEU A 822 -11.10 -33.40 -6.35
C LEU A 822 -12.28 -32.43 -6.43
N PRO A 823 -13.35 -32.78 -7.17
CA PRO A 823 -14.56 -32.00 -7.32
C PRO A 823 -15.60 -32.39 -6.26
N GLY A 824 -16.46 -31.45 -5.88
CA GLY A 824 -17.63 -31.71 -5.04
C GLY A 824 -18.85 -31.01 -5.61
N SER A 825 -19.65 -31.75 -6.39
CA SER A 825 -20.98 -31.39 -6.87
C SER A 825 -22.02 -32.32 -6.22
N ALA A 826 -23.08 -31.76 -5.63
CA ALA A 826 -24.43 -32.33 -5.50
C ALA A 826 -25.32 -31.31 -4.73
N GLY A 827 -26.55 -31.01 -5.12
CA GLY A 827 -27.36 -31.60 -6.18
C GLY A 827 -28.64 -30.81 -6.47
N ASP A 828 -29.20 -31.11 -7.64
CA ASP A 828 -30.57 -30.80 -8.04
C ASP A 828 -31.51 -31.95 -7.65
N GLY A 829 -32.78 -31.62 -7.39
CA GLY A 829 -33.85 -32.58 -7.22
C GLY A 829 -35.23 -31.92 -7.12
N PHE A 830 -35.91 -31.75 -8.27
CA PHE A 830 -37.36 -31.62 -8.37
C PHE A 830 -38.04 -32.99 -8.15
N PRO A 831 -39.36 -33.04 -7.87
CA PRO A 831 -40.28 -33.42 -8.94
C PRO A 831 -41.66 -32.71 -8.96
N LEU A 832 -42.28 -32.74 -10.15
CA LEU A 832 -43.59 -32.23 -10.56
C LEU A 832 -44.81 -32.86 -9.87
N LYS A 833 -45.94 -32.13 -9.88
CA LYS A 833 -47.27 -32.65 -10.24
C LYS A 833 -48.21 -31.57 -10.81
N SER A 834 -49.12 -32.04 -11.65
CA SER A 834 -49.98 -31.41 -12.67
C SER A 834 -51.43 -31.11 -12.21
N GLU A 835 -52.23 -30.61 -13.16
CA GLU A 835 -53.73 -30.43 -13.24
C GLU A 835 -54.22 -29.00 -12.92
N SER A 836 -54.60 -28.18 -13.93
CA SER A 836 -55.81 -28.14 -14.77
C SER A 836 -57.06 -27.63 -14.06
N ASP A 837 -57.58 -26.45 -14.44
CA ASP A 837 -58.92 -26.27 -15.05
C ASP A 837 -59.50 -24.83 -14.99
N THR A 838 -59.86 -24.34 -16.19
CA THR A 838 -61.06 -23.56 -16.62
C THR A 838 -61.48 -22.21 -16.01
N ILE A 839 -61.60 -21.14 -16.84
CA ILE A 839 -62.84 -20.48 -17.37
C ILE A 839 -63.48 -19.52 -16.32
N GLU A 840 -63.91 -18.27 -16.50
CA GLU A 840 -64.49 -17.39 -17.55
C GLU A 840 -64.35 -15.94 -16.99
N LEU A 841 -64.35 -14.81 -17.70
CA LEU A 841 -65.49 -14.20 -18.39
C LEU A 841 -65.04 -12.92 -19.11
N CYS A 842 -65.28 -12.87 -20.41
CA CYS A 842 -65.33 -11.65 -21.23
C CYS A 842 -66.54 -10.79 -20.84
N LYS A 843 -66.45 -9.47 -21.06
CA LYS A 843 -67.44 -8.76 -21.89
C LYS A 843 -66.97 -7.39 -22.38
N ARG A 844 -67.09 -7.24 -23.70
CA ARG A 844 -67.05 -6.01 -24.51
C ARG A 844 -68.26 -5.13 -24.18
N GLU A 845 -68.16 -3.84 -24.51
CA GLU A 845 -69.17 -3.16 -25.33
C GLU A 845 -68.60 -1.89 -26.01
N ARG A 846 -68.82 -1.79 -27.33
CA ARG A 846 -68.79 -0.56 -28.14
C ARG A 846 -70.22 -0.41 -28.69
N LEU A 847 -70.74 0.82 -28.82
CA LEU A 847 -71.18 1.42 -30.10
C LEU A 847 -72.05 2.69 -29.95
N HIS A 848 -72.00 3.50 -31.01
CA HIS A 848 -72.86 4.63 -31.45
C HIS A 848 -72.62 6.00 -30.79
N GLY A 849 -72.55 7.14 -31.49
CA GLY A 849 -72.62 7.46 -32.92
C GLY A 849 -72.95 8.96 -33.14
N GLY A 850 -72.05 9.70 -33.83
CA GLY A 850 -72.23 10.99 -34.59
C GLY A 850 -72.91 12.22 -33.93
N PRO A 851 -72.98 13.40 -34.60
CA PRO A 851 -72.21 13.90 -35.75
C PRO A 851 -71.55 15.30 -35.51
N ALA A 852 -70.76 15.76 -36.50
CA ALA A 852 -70.11 17.07 -36.57
C ALA A 852 -71.07 18.25 -36.90
N PRO A 853 -70.58 19.50 -36.90
CA PRO A 853 -70.47 20.19 -38.19
C PRO A 853 -69.16 20.99 -38.41
N ARG A 854 -68.88 21.19 -39.71
CA ARG A 854 -67.80 21.97 -40.33
C ARG A 854 -68.08 23.48 -40.35
N ILE A 855 -67.04 24.27 -40.64
CA ILE A 855 -66.90 25.44 -41.56
C ILE A 855 -65.77 26.33 -40.96
N GLY A 856 -64.76 26.86 -41.66
CA GLY A 856 -64.48 26.92 -43.09
C GLY A 856 -63.03 27.39 -43.34
N LEU A 857 -62.59 27.19 -44.58
CA LEU A 857 -61.31 27.60 -45.15
C LEU A 857 -61.30 29.11 -45.45
N THR A 858 -60.13 29.76 -45.33
CA THR A 858 -59.59 30.63 -46.39
C THR A 858 -58.07 30.72 -46.28
N SER A 859 -57.42 30.39 -47.39
CA SER A 859 -56.02 30.63 -47.75
C SER A 859 -55.74 32.12 -48.01
N HIS A 860 -54.52 32.60 -47.77
CA HIS A 860 -53.64 33.19 -48.79
C HIS A 860 -52.24 33.53 -48.25
N SER A 861 -51.28 33.33 -49.15
CA SER A 861 -49.83 33.49 -49.19
C SER A 861 -49.23 34.87 -48.85
N GLU A 862 -48.13 34.87 -48.05
CA GLU A 862 -46.76 35.44 -48.23
C GLU A 862 -46.50 36.76 -49.01
N PRO A 863 -45.34 37.49 -48.86
CA PRO A 863 -44.19 37.36 -47.93
C PRO A 863 -43.52 38.70 -47.43
N VAL A 864 -42.42 38.55 -46.66
CA VAL A 864 -41.25 39.46 -46.40
C VAL A 864 -41.39 40.70 -45.49
N GLY A 865 -40.49 40.80 -44.50
CA GLY A 865 -40.06 42.06 -43.90
C GLY A 865 -39.29 41.91 -42.57
N GLN A 866 -37.97 41.71 -42.63
CA GLN A 866 -37.08 41.92 -41.49
C GLN A 866 -37.10 43.40 -41.07
N THR A 867 -37.25 43.70 -39.78
CA THR A 867 -36.35 44.61 -39.02
C THR A 867 -36.79 44.77 -37.55
N THR A 868 -35.83 44.45 -36.66
CA THR A 868 -35.45 45.13 -35.40
C THR A 868 -36.50 45.60 -34.37
N ALA A 869 -36.17 45.27 -33.11
CA ALA A 869 -36.60 45.91 -31.87
C ALA A 869 -38.05 45.66 -31.42
N GLY A 870 -38.31 44.42 -30.97
CA GLY A 870 -39.48 44.11 -30.14
C GLY A 870 -39.13 44.26 -28.65
N VAL A 871 -39.59 45.36 -28.05
CA VAL A 871 -39.71 45.53 -26.60
C VAL A 871 -40.46 44.31 -26.05
N PHE A 872 -39.80 43.49 -25.24
CA PHE A 872 -40.48 42.45 -24.47
C PHE A 872 -41.43 43.15 -23.50
N ALA A 873 -42.73 43.07 -23.79
CA ALA A 873 -43.75 43.33 -22.79
C ALA A 873 -43.47 42.37 -21.62
N PHE A 874 -43.18 42.93 -20.44
CA PHE A 874 -43.06 42.19 -19.19
C PHE A 874 -44.42 41.53 -18.90
N ALA A 875 -44.61 40.30 -19.39
CA ALA A 875 -45.59 39.41 -18.78
C ALA A 875 -45.08 39.17 -17.35
N GLY A 876 -45.89 39.51 -16.35
CA GLY A 876 -45.54 39.27 -14.95
C GLY A 876 -45.17 37.79 -14.71
N PRO A 877 -44.48 37.49 -13.59
CA PRO A 877 -43.97 36.15 -13.32
C PRO A 877 -45.10 35.13 -13.36
N ASP A 878 -44.87 33.99 -14.01
CA ASP A 878 -45.88 32.95 -14.10
C ASP A 878 -46.09 32.27 -12.72
N SER A 879 -47.21 31.59 -12.53
CA SER A 879 -47.54 30.98 -11.23
C SER A 879 -46.51 29.94 -10.77
N ALA A 880 -45.76 29.33 -11.69
CA ALA A 880 -44.72 28.36 -11.37
C ALA A 880 -43.43 29.06 -10.91
N GLN A 881 -43.06 30.19 -11.51
CA GLN A 881 -41.94 31.01 -11.07
C GLN A 881 -42.16 31.57 -9.65
N LEU A 882 -43.38 32.04 -9.35
CA LEU A 882 -43.73 32.47 -7.99
C LEU A 882 -43.65 31.33 -6.96
N ALA A 883 -44.03 30.11 -7.34
CA ALA A 883 -43.87 28.94 -6.48
C ALA A 883 -42.38 28.64 -6.20
N CYS A 884 -41.53 28.78 -7.21
CA CYS A 884 -40.08 28.61 -7.06
C CYS A 884 -39.49 29.69 -6.13
N ALA A 885 -39.87 30.95 -6.31
CA ALA A 885 -39.41 32.07 -5.49
C ALA A 885 -39.80 31.94 -4.00
N ARG A 886 -41.02 31.44 -3.74
CA ARG A 886 -41.48 31.12 -2.36
C ARG A 886 -40.62 30.06 -1.72
N LEU A 887 -40.42 28.95 -2.44
CA LEU A 887 -39.70 27.81 -1.90
C LEU A 887 -38.23 28.14 -1.65
N ILE A 888 -37.53 28.75 -2.61
CA ILE A 888 -36.11 29.09 -2.45
C ILE A 888 -35.90 30.03 -1.27
N ARG A 889 -36.79 31.02 -1.07
CA ARG A 889 -36.70 31.97 0.04
C ARG A 889 -36.92 31.27 1.39
N SER A 890 -37.89 30.35 1.48
CA SER A 890 -38.12 29.56 2.69
C SER A 890 -36.89 28.72 3.05
N LEU A 891 -36.32 28.01 2.08
CA LEU A 891 -35.16 27.15 2.29
C LEU A 891 -33.90 27.96 2.65
N ALA A 892 -33.66 29.08 1.95
CA ALA A 892 -32.55 29.97 2.23
C ALA A 892 -32.63 30.59 3.63
N PHE A 893 -33.83 30.93 4.10
CA PHE A 893 -34.05 31.42 5.46
C PHE A 893 -33.63 30.40 6.51
N GLU A 894 -34.03 29.13 6.36
CA GLU A 894 -33.64 28.05 7.28
C GLU A 894 -32.13 27.80 7.27
N ILE A 895 -31.49 27.84 6.09
CA ILE A 895 -30.03 27.71 5.95
C ILE A 895 -29.31 28.85 6.69
N VAL A 896 -29.69 30.10 6.43
CA VAL A 896 -29.06 31.28 7.06
C VAL A 896 -29.26 31.26 8.58
N ALA A 897 -30.46 30.89 9.05
CA ALA A 897 -30.71 30.74 10.48
C ALA A 897 -29.80 29.68 11.14
N SER A 898 -29.53 28.56 10.46
CA SER A 898 -28.60 27.53 10.95
C SER A 898 -27.15 28.04 11.04
N VAL A 899 -26.70 28.79 10.04
CA VAL A 899 -25.37 29.43 10.02
C VAL A 899 -25.24 30.46 11.14
N ASP A 900 -26.22 31.36 11.29
CA ASP A 900 -26.18 32.44 12.28
C ASP A 900 -26.24 31.90 13.73
N ARG A 901 -26.95 30.79 13.99
CA ARG A 901 -26.89 30.07 15.27
C ARG A 901 -25.47 29.58 15.59
N THR A 902 -24.78 29.02 14.61
CA THR A 902 -23.43 28.48 14.80
C THR A 902 -22.39 29.59 15.01
N LEU A 903 -22.55 30.73 14.33
CA LEU A 903 -21.68 31.89 14.49
C LEU A 903 -21.88 32.61 15.84
N SER A 904 -23.09 32.56 16.40
CA SER A 904 -23.39 33.14 17.72
C SER A 904 -22.92 32.29 18.90
N ASP A 905 -22.76 30.97 18.71
CA ASP A 905 -22.24 30.04 19.73
C ASP A 905 -20.69 29.96 19.78
N GLN A 906 -19.96 30.65 18.88
CA GLN A 906 -18.50 30.74 18.99
C GLN A 906 -18.11 31.80 20.03
N PRO A 907 -17.31 31.47 21.07
CA PRO A 907 -16.85 32.46 22.02
C PRO A 907 -16.01 33.50 21.28
N THR A 908 -16.48 34.73 21.26
CA THR A 908 -15.73 35.87 20.73
C THR A 908 -14.40 35.94 21.46
N ALA A 909 -13.29 35.72 20.73
CA ALA A 909 -11.94 35.99 21.20
C ALA A 909 -11.75 37.51 21.36
N ASN A 910 -12.36 38.08 22.40
CA ASN A 910 -12.26 39.48 22.79
C ASN A 910 -12.56 39.69 24.29
N SER A 911 -12.24 38.71 25.14
CA SER A 911 -12.03 38.94 26.57
C SER A 911 -10.60 38.55 26.94
N LEU A 912 -9.71 39.53 26.79
CA LEU A 912 -8.44 39.54 27.50
C LEU A 912 -8.76 39.64 28.99
N ASP A 913 -8.81 38.51 29.68
CA ASP A 913 -8.75 38.49 31.13
C ASP A 913 -7.36 38.96 31.57
N VAL A 914 -7.33 40.20 32.05
CA VAL A 914 -6.25 40.77 32.83
C VAL A 914 -6.14 39.93 34.12
N ILE A 915 -5.20 39.00 34.15
CA ILE A 915 -4.80 38.32 35.38
C ILE A 915 -3.94 39.29 36.19
N THR A 916 -4.58 39.99 37.12
CA THR A 916 -3.92 40.60 38.28
C THR A 916 -3.55 39.50 39.28
N LEU A 917 -2.25 39.37 39.54
CA LEU A 917 -1.71 38.63 40.69
C LEU A 917 -2.05 39.39 41.99
N PRO A 918 -2.38 38.67 43.07
CA PRO A 918 -1.92 39.08 44.39
C PRO A 918 -1.23 37.95 45.17
N SER A 919 -0.07 38.34 45.70
CA SER A 919 0.69 37.88 46.89
C SER A 919 0.41 36.51 47.50
#